data_AF-F6VZU2-F1
#
_entry.id   AF-F6VZU2-F1
#
_cell.length_a   1.000
_cell.length_b   1.000
_cell.length_c   1.000
_cell.angle_alpha   90.00
_cell.angle_beta   90.00
_cell.angle_gamma   90.00
#
_symmetry.space_group_name_H-M   'P 1'
#
loop_
_entity.id
_entity.type
_entity.pdbx_description
1 polymer ?
#
loop_
_entity_poly.entity_id
_entity_poly.type
_entity_poly.pdbx_seq_one_letter_code
_entity_poly.pdbx_strand_id
1 'polypeptide(L)'
;MCNYGGSSAQGRQFNVVTSRKSKISFKLPAEGTKGKVRFGRILFAHSYVFSIDKVQLRASPSVTLRNGDNLSLTCFVQFIKGETESFELTTQFAFFKNFKQIYNVSSNSPNATYRLSPARVSSSGQYQCKVHVGQMMKQSGIVTITVTGLSKPKLSVSTNSTKEGQTIIVKCEAPEEEPPFRFTFYKMKNNGNKDMEVLGPIPTSENPASMEVSMAEGDRIVRFLCDVALTSLPNSNVSDLSDWMLVTVEQQFSTPRIEVSPSLNFTEGKEMSVKCSIQTSSSVSGKVQLFIQNGTHILTSSKTDTVWYAQRATESHSGQYICKAEYEQTSKSNSTNVTVTELFKSPSLYSNIRNSTMDEDARLSLSCSVQGISPSSAHNFSLLKDGQIRSNSEKLEIYAKTSDSGTYRCMVTISNITKTSGDLPIRVYAPVSKPLLSHRNQSTSMAVQGSTIELRCKCDKGTPPITYSLMKGSTVLSNITETEAKAAMFKLNISEQQNSGQYRCRAYNLHSSSLGFSNTVNITVISPITEVTLTTIPQSGTVEEGKELSLVCAVKNGSLPIDFHFLVKRGKESVLHSSMDKSVFHSETQIKSFSANDDGSYFCRATNGAHQTVDSNLVHVKAVLATWKKGLIITFVVFILIAAVAICSYFYTERKKKGRETALDMNRTTNEKSSSKEKSAAIGLRSEEESCLVPGNVVQSEDENHVDKSPEGNLGNNFIICPISAVSH
;
A
#
# COMPACT_ATOMS: atom_id res chain seq x y z
N MET A 1 2.06 30.95 -3.08
CA MET A 1 0.65 30.72 -2.71
C MET A 1 0.29 31.67 -1.57
N CYS A 2 -1.00 31.96 -1.37
CA CYS A 2 -1.53 32.71 -0.22
C CYS A 2 -1.60 31.78 1.02
N ASN A 3 -2.02 32.15 2.25
CA ASN A 3 -2.55 33.37 2.91
C ASN A 3 -2.03 33.34 4.38
N TYR A 4 -2.01 34.40 5.20
CA TYR A 4 -3.07 35.27 5.75
C TYR A 4 -2.42 36.59 6.29
N GLY A 5 -3.13 37.69 6.60
CA GLY A 5 -4.56 37.99 6.39
C GLY A 5 -5.15 39.05 7.37
N GLY A 6 -5.17 40.33 6.98
CA GLY A 6 -5.90 41.44 7.66
C GLY A 6 -5.20 42.09 8.88
N SER A 7 -5.53 43.32 9.31
CA SER A 7 -6.33 44.42 8.71
C SER A 7 -5.87 45.77 9.32
N SER A 8 -5.45 46.76 8.51
CA SER A 8 -6.25 47.85 7.92
C SER A 8 -6.70 49.00 8.84
N ALA A 9 -5.89 50.07 8.85
CA ALA A 9 -6.26 51.50 8.74
C ALA A 9 -6.92 52.29 9.91
N GLN A 10 -6.31 53.47 10.18
CA GLN A 10 -6.87 54.81 10.48
C GLN A 10 -7.92 55.02 11.61
N GLY A 11 -7.82 56.06 12.46
CA GLY A 11 -6.75 57.05 12.63
C GLY A 11 -7.13 58.33 13.41
N ARG A 12 -6.11 59.15 13.72
CA ARG A 12 -6.10 60.51 14.31
C ARG A 12 -6.38 60.72 15.82
N GLN A 13 -5.39 61.42 16.43
CA GLN A 13 -5.47 62.45 17.47
C GLN A 13 -6.20 62.17 18.80
N PHE A 14 -5.47 62.34 19.91
CA PHE A 14 -5.87 63.30 20.96
C PHE A 14 -4.66 63.91 21.69
N ASN A 15 -4.92 64.94 22.50
CA ASN A 15 -3.97 66.00 22.85
C ASN A 15 -2.97 65.68 23.97
N VAL A 16 -1.82 66.37 23.91
CA VAL A 16 -0.96 66.62 25.07
C VAL A 16 -1.68 67.52 26.08
N VAL A 17 -1.87 67.07 27.32
CA VAL A 17 -2.09 67.97 28.48
C VAL A 17 -1.29 67.50 29.69
N THR A 18 -0.31 68.33 30.06
CA THR A 18 0.48 68.43 31.29
C THR A 18 0.17 67.52 32.50
N SER A 19 1.23 66.94 33.06
CA SER A 19 1.30 66.36 34.41
C SER A 19 0.68 67.27 35.50
N ARG A 20 -0.09 66.66 36.42
CA ARG A 20 -0.50 67.27 37.69
C ARG A 20 0.23 66.65 38.87
N LYS A 21 0.65 67.52 39.80
CA LYS A 21 1.39 67.26 41.03
C LYS A 21 0.74 66.17 41.91
N SER A 22 1.52 65.18 42.34
CA SER A 22 1.26 64.38 43.55
C SER A 22 2.05 64.95 44.75
N LYS A 23 1.59 64.70 45.98
CA LYS A 23 2.10 65.32 47.22
C LYS A 23 2.99 64.38 48.04
N ILE A 24 4.10 64.91 48.56
CA ILE A 24 4.65 64.60 49.89
C ILE A 24 4.96 65.98 50.50
N SER A 25 4.14 66.56 51.37
CA SER A 25 3.85 66.18 52.76
C SER A 25 4.94 66.60 53.75
N PHE A 26 4.84 67.84 54.23
CA PHE A 26 5.20 68.20 55.60
C PHE A 26 3.98 68.83 56.28
N LYS A 27 3.85 68.61 57.60
CA LYS A 27 2.64 68.82 58.39
C LYS A 27 3.00 69.60 59.66
N LEU A 28 2.50 70.82 59.79
CA LEU A 28 2.39 71.53 61.07
C LEU A 28 1.11 72.39 61.08
N PRO A 29 0.11 72.08 61.92
CA PRO A 29 -0.94 73.03 62.28
C PRO A 29 -0.41 74.06 63.30
N ALA A 30 -1.23 75.06 63.60
CA ALA A 30 -0.89 76.17 64.49
C ALA A 30 -1.16 75.87 65.97
N GLU A 31 -1.03 76.93 66.79
CA GLU A 31 -1.11 77.00 68.27
C GLU A 31 0.20 76.63 69.01
N GLY A 32 0.74 77.45 69.91
CA GLY A 32 0.44 78.86 70.19
C GLY A 32 0.71 79.28 71.63
N THR A 33 1.66 80.20 71.87
CA THR A 33 1.67 81.02 73.11
C THR A 33 2.65 82.21 73.04
N LYS A 34 2.21 83.35 73.61
CA LYS A 34 3.02 84.41 74.25
C LYS A 34 4.31 84.88 73.53
N GLY A 35 4.17 85.85 72.62
CA GLY A 35 5.26 86.72 72.19
C GLY A 35 4.75 88.08 71.71
N LYS A 36 5.15 89.17 72.38
CA LYS A 36 5.09 90.55 71.81
C LYS A 36 6.11 90.58 70.65
N VAL A 37 5.95 91.36 69.56
CA VAL A 37 5.75 92.82 69.52
C VAL A 37 4.73 93.21 68.42
N ARG A 38 4.17 94.43 68.51
CA ARG A 38 3.25 95.01 67.51
C ARG A 38 3.88 95.08 66.12
N PHE A 39 3.16 94.61 65.11
CA PHE A 39 3.41 94.98 63.72
C PHE A 39 3.03 96.46 63.48
N GLY A 40 4.02 97.35 63.58
CA GLY A 40 3.93 98.66 62.93
C GLY A 40 4.09 98.47 61.42
N ARG A 41 3.01 98.61 60.64
CA ARG A 41 3.10 98.62 59.18
C ARG A 41 3.90 99.85 58.72
N ILE A 42 5.07 99.61 58.14
CA ILE A 42 5.74 100.59 57.28
C ILE A 42 5.90 99.95 55.91
N LEU A 43 4.98 100.30 55.00
CA LEU A 43 5.03 99.90 53.59
C LEU A 43 5.89 100.90 52.80
N PHE A 44 7.21 100.88 53.02
CA PHE A 44 8.15 101.47 52.06
C PHE A 44 8.49 100.43 51.00
N ALA A 45 7.59 100.28 50.02
CA ALA A 45 7.94 99.69 48.75
C ALA A 45 8.89 100.65 48.01
N HIS A 46 10.20 100.51 48.26
CA HIS A 46 11.24 101.13 47.43
C HIS A 46 11.20 100.47 46.05
N SER A 47 10.34 100.99 45.19
CA SER A 47 10.26 100.64 43.77
C SER A 47 11.47 101.21 43.05
N TYR A 48 12.62 100.54 43.18
CA TYR A 48 13.82 100.87 42.41
C TYR A 48 13.46 100.88 40.92
N VAL A 49 13.53 102.05 40.28
CA VAL A 49 13.22 102.20 38.85
C VAL A 49 14.45 101.78 38.06
N PHE A 50 14.58 100.47 37.83
CA PHE A 50 15.56 99.87 36.93
C PHE A 50 14.84 99.11 35.82
N SER A 51 15.53 98.93 34.69
CA SER A 51 15.07 98.06 33.61
C SER A 51 16.21 97.19 33.11
N ILE A 52 15.91 95.93 32.81
CA ILE A 52 16.88 95.04 32.17
C ILE A 52 16.96 95.45 30.69
N ASP A 53 18.00 96.20 30.34
CA ASP A 53 18.25 96.69 28.99
C ASP A 53 18.58 95.52 28.05
N LYS A 54 19.64 94.77 28.37
CA LYS A 54 20.16 93.72 27.51
C LYS A 54 20.65 92.53 28.31
N VAL A 55 20.37 91.33 27.82
CA VAL A 55 21.00 90.09 28.28
C VAL A 55 21.76 89.51 27.08
N GLN A 56 23.06 89.29 27.23
CA GLN A 56 23.90 88.75 26.18
C GLN A 56 24.68 87.53 26.70
N LEU A 57 24.46 86.38 26.07
CA LEU A 57 25.31 85.22 26.23
C LEU A 57 26.50 85.36 25.27
N ARG A 58 27.72 85.13 25.76
CA ARG A 58 28.96 85.08 24.95
C ARG A 58 29.68 83.77 25.20
N ALA A 59 30.23 83.19 24.14
CA ALA A 59 31.14 82.05 24.21
C ALA A 59 32.59 82.55 24.17
N SER A 60 33.48 81.92 24.91
CA SER A 60 34.93 82.17 24.87
C SER A 60 35.69 80.85 25.04
N PRO A 61 36.69 80.54 24.18
CA PRO A 61 37.25 81.42 23.14
C PRO A 61 36.45 81.49 21.83
N SER A 62 35.59 80.50 21.56
CA SER A 62 34.89 80.35 20.27
C SER A 62 33.52 79.67 20.46
N VAL A 63 32.63 79.82 19.46
CA VAL A 63 31.38 79.04 19.33
C VAL A 63 31.58 77.70 18.63
N THR A 64 32.64 77.57 17.83
CA THR A 64 33.06 76.34 17.14
C THR A 64 34.36 75.85 17.75
N LEU A 65 34.39 74.58 18.15
CA LEU A 65 35.42 73.98 18.99
C LEU A 65 35.84 72.61 18.44
N ARG A 66 37.01 72.14 18.85
CA ARG A 66 37.44 70.74 18.72
C ARG A 66 37.07 69.96 19.98
N ASN A 67 37.01 68.65 19.87
CA ASN A 67 36.85 67.78 21.03
C ASN A 67 38.00 67.97 22.03
N GLY A 68 37.68 68.03 23.32
CA GLY A 68 38.67 68.30 24.37
C GLY A 68 38.87 69.78 24.70
N ASP A 69 38.46 70.71 23.82
CA ASP A 69 38.59 72.16 24.09
C ASP A 69 37.76 72.59 25.31
N ASN A 70 38.27 73.58 26.05
CA ASN A 70 37.56 74.18 27.17
C ASN A 70 36.76 75.42 26.73
N LEU A 71 35.47 75.47 27.05
CA LEU A 71 34.55 76.56 26.73
C LEU A 71 33.99 77.21 28.00
N SER A 72 34.05 78.54 28.06
CA SER A 72 33.29 79.36 29.01
C SER A 72 32.12 80.05 28.31
N LEU A 73 30.91 79.77 28.78
CA LEU A 73 29.68 80.45 28.40
C LEU A 73 29.34 81.50 29.47
N THR A 74 29.67 82.76 29.20
CA THR A 74 29.42 83.87 30.12
C THR A 74 28.16 84.62 29.70
N CYS A 75 27.17 84.65 30.59
CA CYS A 75 25.96 85.45 30.45
C CYS A 75 26.17 86.79 31.13
N PHE A 76 25.97 87.89 30.41
CA PHE A 76 26.06 89.26 30.88
C PHE A 76 24.67 89.89 30.93
N VAL A 77 24.41 90.73 31.94
CA VAL A 77 23.21 91.55 32.04
C VAL A 77 23.59 93.04 32.15
N GLN A 78 22.89 93.87 31.38
CA GLN A 78 23.00 95.31 31.37
C GLN A 78 21.71 95.92 31.93
N PHE A 79 21.84 96.88 32.83
CA PHE A 79 20.73 97.54 33.52
C PHE A 79 20.72 99.03 33.18
N ILE A 80 19.56 99.56 32.79
CA ILE A 80 19.28 100.99 32.84
C ILE A 80 18.82 101.33 34.26
N LYS A 81 19.33 102.45 34.79
CA LYS A 81 19.13 102.92 36.17
C LYS A 81 18.70 104.40 36.16
N GLY A 82 17.98 104.85 37.18
CA GLY A 82 17.95 106.27 37.54
C GLY A 82 19.35 106.76 37.99
N GLU A 83 19.59 108.07 37.90
CA GLU A 83 20.94 108.65 38.00
C GLU A 83 21.45 108.86 39.45
N THR A 84 20.70 108.36 40.45
CA THR A 84 21.05 108.46 41.88
C THR A 84 20.93 107.12 42.59
N GLU A 85 21.88 106.86 43.49
CA GLU A 85 22.06 105.67 44.35
C GLU A 85 22.61 104.38 43.70
N SER A 86 23.46 103.69 44.46
CA SER A 86 24.11 102.44 44.09
C SER A 86 23.24 101.22 44.46
N PHE A 87 22.55 100.64 43.48
CA PHE A 87 21.79 99.40 43.72
C PHE A 87 22.70 98.15 43.76
N GLU A 88 22.42 97.25 44.70
CA GLU A 88 22.80 95.83 44.64
C GLU A 88 21.54 94.95 44.59
N LEU A 89 21.44 94.07 43.59
CA LEU A 89 20.39 93.06 43.50
C LEU A 89 21.03 91.73 43.07
N THR A 90 20.90 90.71 43.92
CA THR A 90 21.30 89.35 43.57
C THR A 90 20.52 88.89 42.34
N THR A 91 21.26 88.55 41.29
CA THR A 91 20.74 88.21 39.97
C THR A 91 20.81 86.71 39.76
N GLN A 92 19.70 86.08 39.36
CA GLN A 92 19.66 84.65 39.08
C GLN A 92 19.85 84.38 37.59
N PHE A 93 20.90 83.64 37.24
CA PHE A 93 21.28 83.24 35.89
C PHE A 93 20.99 81.75 35.68
N ALA A 94 19.95 81.44 34.90
CA ALA A 94 19.61 80.08 34.49
C ALA A 94 20.06 79.83 33.04
N PHE A 95 20.96 78.86 32.86
CA PHE A 95 21.48 78.44 31.56
C PHE A 95 20.69 77.24 31.05
N PHE A 96 20.29 77.32 29.78
CA PHE A 96 19.54 76.32 29.04
C PHE A 96 20.35 75.83 27.85
N LYS A 97 20.25 74.54 27.55
CA LYS A 97 20.75 73.91 26.33
C LYS A 97 19.62 73.10 25.71
N ASN A 98 19.33 73.32 24.42
CA ASN A 98 18.22 72.71 23.71
C ASN A 98 16.90 72.81 24.53
N PHE A 99 16.65 74.00 25.07
CA PHE A 99 15.52 74.36 25.94
C PHE A 99 15.43 73.64 27.31
N LYS A 100 16.33 72.70 27.65
CA LYS A 100 16.47 72.10 28.99
C LYS A 100 17.39 72.94 29.86
N GLN A 101 17.00 73.24 31.10
CA GLN A 101 17.90 73.91 32.06
C GLN A 101 19.04 72.97 32.45
N ILE A 102 20.27 73.44 32.36
CA ILE A 102 21.50 72.65 32.63
C ILE A 102 22.33 73.19 33.79
N TYR A 103 22.21 74.48 34.10
CA TYR A 103 22.94 75.13 35.20
C TYR A 103 22.14 76.34 35.68
N ASN A 104 22.20 76.64 36.97
CA ASN A 104 21.52 77.78 37.59
C ASN A 104 22.40 78.30 38.72
N VAL A 105 22.66 79.60 38.73
CA VAL A 105 23.52 80.26 39.72
C VAL A 105 23.00 81.66 40.02
N SER A 106 23.03 82.05 41.30
CA SER A 106 22.78 83.42 41.73
C SER A 106 24.12 84.14 41.93
N SER A 107 24.24 85.36 41.40
CA SER A 107 25.44 86.20 41.60
C SER A 107 25.05 87.66 41.87
N ASN A 108 25.91 88.37 42.60
CA ASN A 108 25.83 89.82 42.76
C ASN A 108 26.63 90.57 41.66
N SER A 109 27.43 89.87 40.85
CA SER A 109 28.06 90.44 39.66
C SER A 109 27.07 90.57 38.49
N PRO A 110 27.25 91.52 37.55
CA PRO A 110 26.41 91.68 36.35
C PRO A 110 26.63 90.58 35.30
N ASN A 111 27.21 89.44 35.69
CA ASN A 111 27.47 88.29 34.84
C ASN A 111 27.60 87.00 35.65
N ALA A 112 27.43 85.87 34.97
CA ALA A 112 27.76 84.53 35.47
C ALA A 112 28.35 83.68 34.34
N THR A 113 29.14 82.65 34.68
CA THR A 113 29.81 81.79 33.70
C THR A 113 29.54 80.32 33.98
N TYR A 114 29.06 79.60 32.97
CA TYR A 114 29.02 78.15 32.92
C TYR A 114 30.25 77.62 32.15
N ARG A 115 30.89 76.56 32.64
CA ARG A 115 32.11 75.98 32.02
C ARG A 115 31.83 74.58 31.49
N LEU A 116 32.32 74.30 30.29
CA LEU A 116 32.40 73.00 29.65
C LEU A 116 33.89 72.66 29.51
N SER A 117 34.36 71.67 30.25
CA SER A 117 35.80 71.46 30.48
C SER A 117 36.09 70.00 30.83
N PRO A 118 36.39 69.12 29.86
CA PRO A 118 36.43 69.37 28.41
C PRO A 118 35.03 69.49 27.78
N ALA A 119 34.95 70.04 26.56
CA ALA A 119 33.78 69.95 25.70
C ALA A 119 33.85 68.71 24.78
N ARG A 120 32.71 68.01 24.62
CA ARG A 120 32.54 66.81 23.79
C ARG A 120 31.55 67.04 22.66
N VAL A 121 31.42 66.14 21.68
CA VAL A 121 30.40 66.31 20.63
C VAL A 121 29.00 66.35 21.23
N SER A 122 28.74 65.55 22.28
CA SER A 122 27.49 65.59 23.05
C SER A 122 27.20 66.97 23.65
N SER A 123 28.22 67.82 23.86
CA SER A 123 28.07 69.21 24.34
C SER A 123 27.51 70.17 23.28
N SER A 124 27.47 69.81 22.00
CA SER A 124 26.90 70.65 20.95
C SER A 124 25.40 70.95 21.17
N GLY A 125 24.93 72.11 20.71
CA GLY A 125 23.51 72.49 20.78
C GLY A 125 23.25 73.99 20.86
N GLN A 126 21.98 74.35 21.02
CA GLN A 126 21.51 75.73 21.18
C GLN A 126 21.51 76.13 22.66
N TYR A 127 22.37 77.07 23.04
CA TYR A 127 22.48 77.59 24.39
C TYR A 127 21.74 78.93 24.55
N GLN A 128 21.05 79.12 25.67
CA GLN A 128 20.39 80.36 26.03
C GLN A 128 20.54 80.64 27.53
N CYS A 129 20.67 81.90 27.91
CA CYS A 129 20.63 82.34 29.30
C CYS A 129 19.31 83.07 29.59
N LYS A 130 18.70 82.80 30.75
CA LYS A 130 17.56 83.57 31.28
C LYS A 130 17.97 84.18 32.62
N VAL A 131 17.76 85.49 32.72
CA VAL A 131 18.15 86.30 33.88
C VAL A 131 16.88 86.76 34.59
N HIS A 132 16.80 86.49 35.89
CA HIS A 132 15.72 86.94 36.77
C HIS A 132 16.27 87.89 37.83
N VAL A 133 15.63 89.04 38.00
CA VAL A 133 15.95 90.05 39.02
C VAL A 133 14.65 90.59 39.60
N GLY A 134 14.39 90.32 40.88
CA GLY A 134 13.09 90.59 41.49
C GLY A 134 11.96 89.85 40.76
N GLN A 135 11.01 90.60 40.20
CA GLN A 135 9.94 90.06 39.34
C GLN A 135 10.23 90.17 37.84
N MET A 136 11.31 90.84 37.43
CA MET A 136 11.65 91.01 36.01
C MET A 136 12.45 89.80 35.49
N MET A 137 12.10 89.34 34.29
CA MET A 137 12.81 88.28 33.57
C MET A 137 13.16 88.77 32.16
N LYS A 138 14.41 88.55 31.74
CA LYS A 138 14.82 88.75 30.34
C LYS A 138 15.75 87.62 29.91
N GLN A 139 15.73 87.28 28.62
CA GLN A 139 16.49 86.18 28.05
C GLN A 139 17.47 86.66 27.00
N SER A 140 18.59 85.95 26.85
CA SER A 140 19.54 86.18 25.76
C SER A 140 18.98 85.74 24.42
N GLY A 141 19.61 86.21 23.33
CA GLY A 141 19.60 85.47 22.07
C GLY A 141 20.20 84.06 22.24
N ILE A 142 19.88 83.17 21.30
CA ILE A 142 20.43 81.81 21.28
C ILE A 142 21.86 81.85 20.72
N VAL A 143 22.78 81.14 21.37
CA VAL A 143 24.15 80.90 20.88
C VAL A 143 24.27 79.40 20.57
N THR A 144 24.41 79.05 19.30
CA THR A 144 24.68 77.66 18.90
C THR A 144 26.16 77.35 19.14
N ILE A 145 26.43 76.29 19.88
CA ILE A 145 27.78 75.75 20.10
C ILE A 145 27.94 74.46 19.31
N THR A 146 29.05 74.35 18.59
CA THR A 146 29.38 73.20 17.73
C THR A 146 30.74 72.66 18.10
N VAL A 147 30.79 71.44 18.64
CA VAL A 147 32.04 70.72 18.95
C VAL A 147 32.28 69.68 17.85
N THR A 148 33.52 69.61 17.35
CA THR A 148 33.88 68.83 16.15
C THR A 148 34.98 67.80 16.43
N GLY A 149 34.88 66.64 15.76
CA GLY A 149 35.72 65.47 16.03
C GLY A 149 35.27 64.67 17.26
N LEU A 150 35.58 63.38 17.31
CA LEU A 150 35.29 62.46 18.42
C LEU A 150 36.59 62.02 19.10
N SER A 151 36.54 61.63 20.37
CA SER A 151 37.69 61.00 21.04
C SER A 151 38.14 59.73 20.32
N LYS A 152 39.46 59.53 20.15
CA LYS A 152 40.04 58.27 19.65
C LYS A 152 39.59 57.08 20.54
N PRO A 153 38.98 56.03 19.98
CA PRO A 153 38.46 54.91 20.76
C PRO A 153 39.58 53.95 21.19
N LYS A 154 39.31 53.24 22.28
CA LYS A 154 40.19 52.24 22.87
C LYS A 154 39.78 50.84 22.41
N LEU A 155 40.71 50.14 21.76
CA LEU A 155 40.55 48.76 21.32
C LEU A 155 41.14 47.78 22.35
N SER A 156 40.54 46.59 22.41
CA SER A 156 41.00 45.44 23.17
C SER A 156 40.60 44.13 22.48
N VAL A 157 41.32 43.05 22.76
CA VAL A 157 41.07 41.69 22.23
C VAL A 157 41.07 40.67 23.37
N SER A 158 40.30 39.60 23.23
CA SER A 158 40.21 38.54 24.27
C SER A 158 41.49 37.72 24.44
N THR A 159 42.38 37.72 23.43
CA THR A 159 43.69 37.08 23.47
C THR A 159 44.63 37.73 22.44
N ASN A 160 45.94 37.67 22.69
CA ASN A 160 46.99 38.09 21.75
C ASN A 160 47.49 36.95 20.84
N SER A 161 47.10 35.70 21.11
CA SER A 161 47.34 34.55 20.24
C SER A 161 46.18 33.56 20.24
N THR A 162 45.98 32.88 19.12
CA THR A 162 44.92 31.87 18.94
C THR A 162 45.33 30.88 17.85
N LYS A 163 44.44 29.96 17.47
CA LYS A 163 44.67 28.94 16.43
C LYS A 163 43.84 29.23 15.18
N GLU A 164 44.25 28.70 14.03
CA GLU A 164 43.38 28.70 12.84
C GLU A 164 42.03 28.06 13.16
N GLY A 165 40.94 28.62 12.61
CA GLY A 165 39.56 28.20 12.84
C GLY A 165 38.91 28.71 14.13
N GLN A 166 39.68 29.18 15.12
CA GLN A 166 39.12 29.69 16.37
C GLN A 166 38.60 31.13 16.26
N THR A 167 37.63 31.45 17.12
CA THR A 167 37.00 32.77 17.25
C THR A 167 37.56 33.52 18.45
N ILE A 168 37.83 34.82 18.28
CA ILE A 168 38.19 35.75 19.35
C ILE A 168 37.13 36.85 19.49
N ILE A 169 37.09 37.51 20.64
CA ILE A 169 36.25 38.70 20.83
C ILE A 169 37.14 39.94 20.70
N VAL A 170 36.75 40.84 19.79
CA VAL A 170 37.35 42.15 19.57
C VAL A 170 36.42 43.20 20.14
N LYS A 171 36.90 44.07 21.04
CA LYS A 171 36.09 44.98 21.84
C LYS A 171 36.60 46.42 21.73
N CYS A 172 35.73 47.33 21.30
CA CYS A 172 36.00 48.76 21.11
C CYS A 172 35.18 49.62 22.07
N GLU A 173 35.78 50.67 22.63
CA GLU A 173 35.22 51.50 23.69
C GLU A 173 35.51 52.98 23.43
N ALA A 174 34.53 53.86 23.62
CA ALA A 174 34.68 55.32 23.50
C ALA A 174 34.48 55.98 24.89
N PRO A 175 35.44 55.85 25.82
CA PRO A 175 35.22 56.12 27.25
C PRO A 175 35.01 57.61 27.59
N GLU A 176 35.27 58.52 26.66
CA GLU A 176 35.18 59.97 26.84
C GLU A 176 33.90 60.60 26.24
N GLU A 177 33.01 59.79 25.64
CA GLU A 177 31.84 60.22 24.88
C GLU A 177 30.55 59.52 25.35
N GLU A 178 29.38 60.08 24.99
CA GLU A 178 28.06 59.52 25.31
C GLU A 178 27.36 58.89 24.07
N PRO A 179 26.71 57.72 24.19
CA PRO A 179 26.00 57.04 23.10
C PRO A 179 24.75 57.81 22.60
N PRO A 180 24.16 57.49 21.41
CA PRO A 180 24.34 56.28 20.61
C PRO A 180 25.46 56.36 19.56
N PHE A 181 26.21 55.26 19.45
CA PHE A 181 27.37 55.13 18.58
C PHE A 181 27.13 54.19 17.40
N ARG A 182 28.04 54.26 16.44
CA ARG A 182 28.30 53.26 15.40
C ARG A 182 29.81 53.02 15.41
N PHE A 183 30.24 51.86 15.90
CA PHE A 183 31.65 51.46 15.90
C PHE A 183 31.97 50.68 14.63
N THR A 184 33.01 51.04 13.89
CA THR A 184 33.47 50.24 12.74
C THR A 184 34.67 49.40 13.13
N PHE A 185 34.64 48.10 12.87
CA PHE A 185 35.75 47.19 13.14
C PHE A 185 36.52 46.85 11.87
N TYR A 186 37.85 46.84 11.97
CA TYR A 186 38.78 46.62 10.87
C TYR A 186 39.74 45.48 11.18
N LYS A 187 40.02 44.64 10.16
CA LYS A 187 40.97 43.53 10.18
C LYS A 187 42.02 43.76 9.10
N MET A 188 43.29 43.63 9.42
CA MET A 188 44.41 43.76 8.46
C MET A 188 45.34 42.58 8.59
N LYS A 189 45.77 42.00 7.45
CA LYS A 189 46.82 40.97 7.42
C LYS A 189 48.17 41.65 7.25
N ASN A 190 49.27 41.01 7.67
CA ASN A 190 50.60 41.64 7.74
C ASN A 190 51.26 42.00 6.38
N ASN A 191 50.55 41.89 5.24
CA ASN A 191 51.10 42.06 3.89
C ASN A 191 50.98 43.49 3.32
N GLY A 192 51.22 44.50 4.17
CA GLY A 192 51.22 45.92 3.81
C GLY A 192 49.84 46.61 3.86
N ASN A 193 49.84 47.94 3.85
CA ASN A 193 48.67 48.80 4.16
C ASN A 193 47.60 48.86 3.04
N LYS A 194 47.47 47.83 2.18
CA LYS A 194 46.46 47.80 1.11
C LYS A 194 45.20 47.00 1.47
N ASP A 195 45.34 45.98 2.31
CA ASP A 195 44.27 45.02 2.59
C ASP A 195 43.68 45.26 3.99
N MET A 196 42.90 46.35 4.12
CA MET A 196 42.10 46.63 5.32
C MET A 196 40.65 46.16 5.11
N GLU A 197 40.36 44.98 5.65
CA GLU A 197 39.04 44.34 5.63
C GLU A 197 38.12 45.03 6.65
N VAL A 198 36.95 45.50 6.20
CA VAL A 198 35.93 46.12 7.06
C VAL A 198 34.99 45.03 7.54
N LEU A 199 35.09 44.64 8.82
CA LEU A 199 34.25 43.58 9.39
C LEU A 199 32.80 44.04 9.59
N GLY A 200 32.60 45.34 9.79
CA GLY A 200 31.28 45.98 9.74
C GLY A 200 31.09 47.10 10.76
N PRO A 201 30.12 48.00 10.52
CA PRO A 201 29.65 48.98 11.49
C PRO A 201 28.62 48.36 12.45
N ILE A 202 28.89 48.37 13.75
CA ILE A 202 27.95 47.96 14.79
C ILE A 202 27.26 49.21 15.35
N PRO A 203 25.96 49.47 15.03
CA PRO A 203 25.18 50.50 15.71
C PRO A 203 24.82 50.03 17.11
N THR A 204 25.03 50.89 18.12
CA THR A 204 24.84 50.52 19.53
C THR A 204 24.40 51.70 20.39
N SER A 205 23.49 51.43 21.33
CA SER A 205 23.17 52.30 22.47
C SER A 205 24.10 52.06 23.67
N GLU A 206 24.87 50.98 23.64
CA GLU A 206 25.82 50.57 24.69
C GLU A 206 27.26 50.91 24.28
N ASN A 207 28.07 51.24 25.28
CA ASN A 207 29.49 51.53 25.17
C ASN A 207 30.14 50.82 26.35
N PRO A 208 31.02 49.81 26.15
CA PRO A 208 31.69 49.38 24.91
C PRO A 208 30.84 48.53 23.95
N ALA A 209 31.34 48.34 22.71
CA ALA A 209 30.86 47.36 21.74
C ALA A 209 31.84 46.19 21.58
N SER A 210 31.32 45.00 21.22
CA SER A 210 32.10 43.78 21.01
C SER A 210 31.69 43.06 19.72
N MET A 211 32.64 42.36 19.09
CA MET A 211 32.44 41.57 17.88
C MET A 211 33.19 40.23 17.99
N GLU A 212 32.57 39.13 17.59
CA GLU A 212 33.24 37.85 17.42
C GLU A 212 33.87 37.76 16.01
N VAL A 213 35.13 37.32 15.94
CA VAL A 213 35.89 37.23 14.69
C VAL A 213 36.65 35.90 14.63
N SER A 214 36.42 35.11 13.58
CA SER A 214 37.13 33.86 13.31
C SER A 214 38.43 34.07 12.53
N MET A 215 39.45 33.27 12.84
CA MET A 215 40.73 33.27 12.13
C MET A 215 40.70 32.26 10.97
N ALA A 216 40.90 32.75 9.75
CA ALA A 216 40.89 31.93 8.53
C ALA A 216 42.26 31.28 8.26
N GLU A 217 42.30 30.31 7.33
CA GLU A 217 43.58 29.73 6.88
C GLU A 217 44.51 30.83 6.33
N GLY A 218 45.74 30.85 6.83
CA GLY A 218 46.75 31.84 6.44
C GLY A 218 46.73 33.17 7.22
N ASP A 219 45.83 33.37 8.20
CA ASP A 219 45.77 34.56 9.07
C ASP A 219 46.93 34.67 10.09
N ARG A 220 48.14 34.23 9.74
CA ARG A 220 49.31 34.06 10.64
C ARG A 220 49.59 35.22 11.59
N ILE A 221 49.43 36.46 11.10
CA ILE A 221 49.58 37.70 11.87
C ILE A 221 48.49 38.67 11.42
N VAL A 222 47.58 39.00 12.33
CA VAL A 222 46.45 39.92 12.11
C VAL A 222 46.58 41.14 13.00
N ARG A 223 46.20 42.31 12.49
CA ARG A 223 46.01 43.54 13.27
C ARG A 223 44.54 43.95 13.23
N PHE A 224 44.00 44.31 14.38
CA PHE A 224 42.67 44.88 14.51
C PHE A 224 42.74 46.37 14.82
N LEU A 225 41.81 47.14 14.25
CA LEU A 225 41.57 48.55 14.57
C LEU A 225 40.06 48.78 14.71
N CYS A 226 39.66 49.87 15.37
CA CYS A 226 38.29 50.37 15.30
C CYS A 226 38.22 51.89 15.17
N ASP A 227 37.09 52.39 14.68
CA ASP A 227 36.67 53.79 14.81
C ASP A 227 35.29 53.90 15.47
N VAL A 228 34.86 55.14 15.75
CA VAL A 228 33.51 55.44 16.23
C VAL A 228 32.92 56.67 15.53
N ALA A 229 31.62 56.61 15.23
CA ALA A 229 30.80 57.70 14.75
C ALA A 229 29.51 57.83 15.59
N LEU A 230 28.85 58.99 15.54
CA LEU A 230 27.58 59.21 16.26
C LEU A 230 26.37 58.85 15.39
N THR A 231 25.55 57.91 15.83
CA THR A 231 24.37 57.46 15.08
C THR A 231 23.28 58.54 14.98
N SER A 232 23.29 59.51 15.89
CA SER A 232 22.39 60.69 15.88
C SER A 232 22.79 61.78 14.87
N LEU A 233 23.97 61.70 14.26
CA LEU A 233 24.52 62.70 13.33
C LEU A 233 25.05 61.97 12.08
N PRO A 234 24.24 61.75 11.03
CA PRO A 234 24.63 60.93 9.88
C PRO A 234 25.88 61.45 9.14
N ASN A 235 26.15 62.76 9.23
CA ASN A 235 27.35 63.41 8.68
C ASN A 235 28.39 63.77 9.76
N SER A 236 28.42 63.07 10.91
CA SER A 236 29.46 63.29 11.93
C SER A 236 30.84 62.93 11.38
N ASN A 237 31.84 63.77 11.63
CA ASN A 237 33.24 63.36 11.52
C ASN A 237 33.44 62.09 12.37
N VAL A 238 33.98 61.05 11.75
CA VAL A 238 34.42 59.83 12.43
C VAL A 238 35.59 60.19 13.37
N SER A 239 35.80 59.40 14.42
CA SER A 239 37.01 59.49 15.25
C SER A 239 38.28 59.20 14.42
N ASP A 240 39.44 59.54 14.97
CA ASP A 240 40.67 58.87 14.57
C ASP A 240 40.56 57.36 14.83
N LEU A 241 41.30 56.55 14.08
CA LEU A 241 41.41 55.10 14.31
C LEU A 241 42.06 54.82 15.67
N SER A 242 41.63 53.74 16.32
CA SER A 242 42.25 53.21 17.54
C SER A 242 43.72 52.84 17.32
N ASP A 243 44.46 52.67 18.41
CA ASP A 243 45.71 51.91 18.34
C ASP A 243 45.42 50.45 17.94
N TRP A 244 46.33 49.83 17.20
CA TRP A 244 46.12 48.49 16.67
C TRP A 244 46.43 47.42 17.71
N MET A 245 45.56 46.41 17.81
CA MET A 245 45.82 45.19 18.59
C MET A 245 46.34 44.09 17.65
N LEU A 246 47.39 43.37 18.07
CA LEU A 246 48.00 42.28 17.31
C LEU A 246 47.49 40.93 17.80
N VAL A 247 47.15 40.04 16.87
CA VAL A 247 46.86 38.63 17.16
C VAL A 247 47.72 37.75 16.26
N THR A 248 48.45 36.81 16.86
CA THR A 248 49.17 35.76 16.12
C THR A 248 48.31 34.50 16.04
N VAL A 249 48.36 33.81 14.91
CA VAL A 249 47.53 32.62 14.65
C VAL A 249 48.42 31.41 14.41
N GLU A 250 48.34 30.42 15.31
CA GLU A 250 49.10 29.17 15.22
C GLU A 250 48.46 28.22 14.21
N GLN A 251 49.22 27.89 13.16
CA GLN A 251 48.88 26.83 12.22
C GLN A 251 49.22 25.46 12.83
N GLN A 252 48.20 24.73 13.31
CA GLN A 252 48.39 23.45 13.98
C GLN A 252 48.77 22.30 13.01
N PHE A 253 48.34 22.38 11.74
CA PHE A 253 48.67 21.40 10.70
C PHE A 253 48.72 22.02 9.28
N SER A 254 49.48 21.37 8.40
CA SER A 254 49.62 21.76 7.00
C SER A 254 48.35 21.46 6.20
N THR A 255 48.14 22.19 5.11
CA THR A 255 47.23 21.76 4.05
C THR A 255 47.68 20.36 3.56
N PRO A 256 46.76 19.39 3.36
CA PRO A 256 47.14 18.03 2.99
C PRO A 256 47.87 17.90 1.64
N ARG A 257 48.83 16.97 1.58
CA ARG A 257 49.50 16.51 0.35
C ARG A 257 48.87 15.18 -0.09
N ILE A 258 48.28 15.19 -1.27
CA ILE A 258 47.80 14.00 -1.97
C ILE A 258 48.84 13.55 -3.01
N GLU A 259 49.14 12.26 -3.06
CA GLU A 259 50.03 11.65 -4.05
C GLU A 259 49.35 10.42 -4.66
N VAL A 260 49.35 10.28 -5.99
CA VAL A 260 48.75 9.15 -6.69
C VAL A 260 49.83 8.45 -7.49
N SER A 261 49.89 7.12 -7.41
CA SER A 261 50.98 6.30 -7.94
C SER A 261 50.45 5.09 -8.72
N PRO A 262 51.06 4.74 -9.88
CA PRO A 262 52.28 5.35 -10.45
C PRO A 262 52.03 6.58 -11.34
N SER A 263 50.78 6.94 -11.66
CA SER A 263 50.44 8.18 -12.38
C SER A 263 49.01 8.63 -12.07
N LEU A 264 48.50 9.69 -12.73
CA LEU A 264 47.08 10.09 -12.66
C LEU A 264 46.18 9.37 -13.67
N ASN A 265 46.77 8.73 -14.68
CA ASN A 265 46.07 8.03 -15.75
C ASN A 265 46.39 6.53 -15.66
N PHE A 266 45.36 5.72 -15.49
CA PHE A 266 45.45 4.27 -15.34
C PHE A 266 44.76 3.58 -16.50
N THR A 267 45.25 2.39 -16.85
CA THR A 267 44.43 1.42 -17.58
C THR A 267 43.78 0.48 -16.57
N GLU A 268 42.53 0.12 -16.82
CA GLU A 268 41.78 -0.88 -16.06
C GLU A 268 42.63 -2.13 -15.77
N GLY A 269 42.60 -2.57 -14.51
CA GLY A 269 43.33 -3.73 -14.02
C GLY A 269 44.73 -3.48 -13.49
N LYS A 270 45.31 -2.29 -13.70
CA LYS A 270 46.54 -1.89 -13.00
C LYS A 270 46.25 -1.60 -11.53
N GLU A 271 47.25 -1.77 -10.68
CA GLU A 271 47.16 -1.35 -9.28
C GLU A 271 47.31 0.17 -9.20
N MET A 272 46.45 0.79 -8.41
CA MET A 272 46.48 2.21 -8.09
C MET A 272 46.66 2.39 -6.59
N SER A 273 47.46 3.38 -6.21
CA SER A 273 47.57 3.80 -4.82
C SER A 273 47.44 5.32 -4.69
N VAL A 274 46.69 5.75 -3.68
CA VAL A 274 46.47 7.14 -3.30
C VAL A 274 46.94 7.30 -1.87
N LYS A 275 47.89 8.21 -1.67
CA LYS A 275 48.45 8.60 -0.38
C LYS A 275 47.91 9.96 0.00
N CYS A 276 47.58 10.13 1.27
CA CYS A 276 47.13 11.38 1.85
C CYS A 276 47.95 11.63 3.11
N SER A 277 48.65 12.77 3.19
CA SER A 277 49.65 13.05 4.23
C SER A 277 49.63 14.51 4.67
N ILE A 278 49.92 14.76 5.95
CA ILE A 278 50.00 16.09 6.56
C ILE A 278 51.28 16.23 7.39
N GLN A 279 51.67 17.47 7.65
CA GLN A 279 52.60 17.82 8.72
C GLN A 279 51.80 18.43 9.87
N THR A 280 52.00 17.94 11.09
CA THR A 280 51.31 18.35 12.31
C THR A 280 52.29 18.91 13.33
N SER A 281 51.88 19.86 14.17
CA SER A 281 52.65 20.19 15.37
C SER A 281 52.61 19.03 16.38
N SER A 282 53.62 18.96 17.26
CA SER A 282 53.77 17.88 18.24
C SER A 282 52.62 17.77 19.25
N SER A 283 51.79 18.81 19.37
CA SER A 283 50.60 18.82 20.22
C SER A 283 49.35 18.20 19.56
N VAL A 284 49.32 18.01 18.23
CA VAL A 284 48.17 17.47 17.47
C VAL A 284 48.46 16.27 16.57
N SER A 285 49.72 15.87 16.37
CA SER A 285 50.06 14.59 15.73
C SER A 285 49.28 13.43 16.37
N GLY A 286 48.75 12.53 15.55
CA GLY A 286 47.90 11.42 16.02
C GLY A 286 46.47 11.80 16.43
N LYS A 287 46.06 13.08 16.31
CA LYS A 287 44.71 13.57 16.67
C LYS A 287 43.92 14.10 15.47
N VAL A 288 44.60 14.62 14.44
CA VAL A 288 43.96 15.12 13.21
C VAL A 288 43.38 13.94 12.42
N GLN A 289 42.11 14.02 12.02
CA GLN A 289 41.47 12.99 11.22
C GLN A 289 41.75 13.24 9.73
N LEU A 290 42.43 12.30 9.07
CA LEU A 290 42.58 12.24 7.62
C LEU A 290 41.47 11.39 6.99
N PHE A 291 41.06 11.78 5.79
CA PHE A 291 40.17 11.03 4.90
C PHE A 291 40.74 11.04 3.47
N ILE A 292 40.63 9.91 2.77
CA ILE A 292 40.68 9.86 1.31
C ILE A 292 39.26 9.63 0.82
N GLN A 293 38.82 10.46 -0.12
CA GLN A 293 37.49 10.43 -0.72
C GLN A 293 37.62 10.39 -2.24
N ASN A 294 36.63 9.83 -2.96
CA ASN A 294 36.41 10.11 -4.39
C ASN A 294 35.01 10.71 -4.53
N GLY A 295 34.93 11.96 -5.00
CA GLY A 295 33.70 12.75 -4.94
C GLY A 295 33.16 12.83 -3.51
N THR A 296 31.96 12.32 -3.27
CA THR A 296 31.29 12.28 -1.96
C THR A 296 31.61 11.03 -1.12
N HIS A 297 32.24 10.01 -1.68
CA HIS A 297 32.43 8.71 -1.01
C HIS A 297 33.77 8.65 -0.27
N ILE A 298 33.73 8.37 1.05
CA ILE A 298 34.94 8.09 1.85
C ILE A 298 35.46 6.70 1.49
N LEU A 299 36.71 6.62 1.07
CA LEU A 299 37.39 5.37 0.69
C LEU A 299 38.21 4.79 1.84
N THR A 300 38.79 5.65 2.67
CA THR A 300 39.51 5.28 3.91
C THR A 300 39.68 6.51 4.80
N SER A 301 39.95 6.30 6.09
CA SER A 301 40.24 7.37 7.04
C SER A 301 41.14 6.88 8.18
N SER A 302 41.93 7.77 8.78
CA SER A 302 42.81 7.46 9.90
C SER A 302 43.11 8.71 10.74
N LYS A 303 43.63 8.54 11.96
CA LYS A 303 44.21 9.62 12.79
C LYS A 303 45.72 9.73 12.70
N THR A 304 46.36 8.91 11.87
CA THR A 304 47.79 8.98 11.56
C THR A 304 48.08 10.13 10.60
N ASP A 305 49.26 10.75 10.72
CA ASP A 305 49.68 11.88 9.87
C ASP A 305 49.91 11.49 8.39
N THR A 306 49.71 10.21 8.04
CA THR A 306 49.57 9.70 6.67
C THR A 306 48.58 8.53 6.64
N VAL A 307 47.74 8.46 5.60
CA VAL A 307 46.83 7.36 5.29
C VAL A 307 46.95 6.98 3.80
N TRP A 308 46.67 5.71 3.48
CA TRP A 308 46.80 5.15 2.13
C TRP A 308 45.52 4.42 1.72
N TYR A 309 45.17 4.53 0.45
CA TYR A 309 44.16 3.72 -0.24
C TYR A 309 44.85 3.02 -1.41
N ALA A 310 44.76 1.69 -1.47
CA ALA A 310 45.29 0.90 -2.57
C ALA A 310 44.20 -0.02 -3.12
N GLN A 311 44.08 -0.11 -4.44
CA GLN A 311 43.00 -0.83 -5.11
C GLN A 311 43.42 -1.21 -6.54
N ARG A 312 42.74 -2.19 -7.15
CA ARG A 312 42.86 -2.45 -8.59
C ARG A 312 41.94 -1.49 -9.37
N ALA A 313 42.52 -0.71 -10.27
CA ALA A 313 41.81 0.31 -11.04
C ALA A 313 40.71 -0.30 -11.93
N THR A 314 39.54 0.34 -11.95
CA THR A 314 38.41 0.07 -12.85
C THR A 314 37.82 1.41 -13.30
N GLU A 315 37.00 1.45 -14.35
CA GLU A 315 36.37 2.69 -14.85
C GLU A 315 35.71 3.52 -13.74
N SER A 316 35.01 2.85 -12.81
CA SER A 316 34.34 3.43 -11.64
C SER A 316 35.27 4.05 -10.58
N HIS A 317 36.59 3.86 -10.69
CA HIS A 317 37.60 4.54 -9.87
C HIS A 317 38.12 5.83 -10.55
N SER A 318 37.59 6.22 -11.70
CA SER A 318 37.77 7.58 -12.22
C SER A 318 37.07 8.61 -11.32
N GLY A 319 37.61 9.83 -11.22
CA GLY A 319 36.97 10.92 -10.49
C GLY A 319 37.94 11.86 -9.77
N GLN A 320 37.37 12.76 -8.97
CA GLN A 320 38.14 13.71 -8.15
C GLN A 320 38.44 13.08 -6.79
N TYR A 321 39.69 12.70 -6.58
CA TYR A 321 40.17 12.23 -5.29
C TYR A 321 40.48 13.40 -4.38
N ILE A 322 39.89 13.41 -3.18
CA ILE A 322 40.03 14.47 -2.18
C ILE A 322 40.72 13.88 -0.95
N CYS A 323 41.83 14.48 -0.54
CA CYS A 323 42.51 14.25 0.73
C CYS A 323 42.09 15.36 1.69
N LYS A 324 41.23 15.04 2.67
CA LYS A 324 40.68 15.97 3.66
C LYS A 324 41.33 15.71 5.02
N ALA A 325 41.71 16.79 5.70
CA ALA A 325 42.17 16.80 7.09
C ALA A 325 41.17 17.61 7.95
N GLU A 326 40.88 17.14 9.16
CA GLU A 326 39.86 17.73 10.03
C GLU A 326 40.23 17.58 11.51
N TYR A 327 40.17 18.70 12.25
CA TYR A 327 40.50 18.76 13.67
C TYR A 327 39.85 19.99 14.33
N GLU A 328 39.14 19.77 15.45
CA GLU A 328 38.31 20.79 16.12
C GLU A 328 37.38 21.51 15.11
N GLN A 329 37.53 22.82 14.90
CA GLN A 329 36.74 23.61 13.93
C GLN A 329 37.46 23.82 12.59
N THR A 330 38.68 23.29 12.43
CA THR A 330 39.54 23.51 11.27
C THR A 330 39.49 22.30 10.35
N SER A 331 39.16 22.54 9.09
CA SER A 331 39.33 21.54 8.03
C SER A 331 40.07 22.13 6.84
N LYS A 332 40.95 21.31 6.26
CA LYS A 332 41.77 21.64 5.09
C LYS A 332 41.71 20.48 4.11
N SER A 333 41.66 20.76 2.82
CA SER A 333 41.55 19.72 1.79
C SER A 333 42.39 20.03 0.56
N ASN A 334 42.83 18.99 -0.12
CA ASN A 334 43.52 19.06 -1.41
C ASN A 334 42.97 17.95 -2.31
N SER A 335 42.98 18.14 -3.63
CA SER A 335 42.37 17.19 -4.56
C SER A 335 43.12 17.03 -5.87
N THR A 336 42.99 15.88 -6.50
CA THR A 336 43.46 15.63 -7.87
C THR A 336 42.48 14.75 -8.64
N ASN A 337 42.47 14.87 -9.97
CA ASN A 337 41.63 14.04 -10.82
C ASN A 337 42.40 12.80 -11.28
N VAL A 338 41.77 11.64 -11.14
CA VAL A 338 42.27 10.34 -11.60
C VAL A 338 41.39 9.88 -12.75
N THR A 339 42.02 9.38 -13.82
CA THR A 339 41.30 8.77 -14.95
C THR A 339 41.68 7.30 -15.07
N VAL A 340 40.69 6.43 -15.31
CA VAL A 340 40.89 5.01 -15.57
C VAL A 340 40.27 4.67 -16.92
N THR A 341 41.10 4.40 -17.93
CA THR A 341 40.63 3.96 -19.25
C THR A 341 40.27 2.47 -19.23
N GLU A 342 39.17 2.12 -19.87
CA GLU A 342 38.79 0.72 -20.11
C GLU A 342 39.90 -0.01 -20.90
N LEU A 343 40.26 -1.23 -20.49
CA LEU A 343 41.29 -2.02 -21.18
C LEU A 343 40.76 -2.65 -22.47
N PHE A 344 39.51 -3.14 -22.42
CA PHE A 344 38.78 -3.74 -23.53
C PHE A 344 37.28 -3.72 -23.20
N LYS A 345 36.42 -3.57 -24.22
CA LYS A 345 34.97 -3.58 -24.03
C LYS A 345 34.46 -4.92 -23.52
N SER A 346 33.39 -4.90 -22.72
CA SER A 346 32.65 -6.12 -22.35
C SER A 346 32.29 -6.97 -23.58
N PRO A 347 32.48 -8.31 -23.51
CA PRO A 347 32.27 -9.19 -24.65
C PRO A 347 30.80 -9.29 -25.07
N SER A 348 30.58 -9.53 -26.36
CA SER A 348 29.28 -9.84 -26.95
C SER A 348 29.21 -11.32 -27.30
N LEU A 349 28.13 -12.00 -26.89
CA LEU A 349 27.86 -13.38 -27.25
C LEU A 349 26.87 -13.43 -28.42
N TYR A 350 27.36 -13.83 -29.60
CA TYR A 350 26.56 -14.02 -30.80
C TYR A 350 26.10 -15.47 -30.92
N SER A 351 24.95 -15.67 -31.55
CA SER A 351 24.37 -16.99 -31.80
C SER A 351 23.56 -17.02 -33.10
N ASN A 352 23.32 -18.22 -33.63
CA ASN A 352 22.50 -18.42 -34.84
C ASN A 352 21.00 -18.60 -34.56
N ILE A 353 20.56 -18.62 -33.29
CA ILE A 353 19.16 -18.81 -32.91
C ILE A 353 18.34 -17.53 -33.07
N ARG A 354 17.01 -17.68 -33.12
CA ARG A 354 16.05 -16.57 -33.12
C ARG A 354 15.10 -16.74 -31.94
N ASN A 355 14.76 -15.64 -31.27
CA ASN A 355 13.81 -15.59 -30.15
C ASN A 355 14.14 -16.54 -28.97
N SER A 356 15.42 -16.86 -28.73
CA SER A 356 15.88 -17.70 -27.61
C SER A 356 15.36 -19.15 -27.61
N THR A 357 14.78 -19.63 -28.72
CA THR A 357 14.20 -20.96 -28.86
C THR A 357 14.86 -21.74 -30.00
N MET A 358 15.02 -23.05 -29.82
CA MET A 358 15.65 -23.94 -30.80
C MET A 358 15.02 -25.34 -30.77
N ASP A 359 15.04 -26.03 -31.92
CA ASP A 359 14.67 -27.44 -32.03
C ASP A 359 15.77 -28.37 -31.49
N GLU A 360 15.40 -29.52 -30.92
CA GLU A 360 16.35 -30.59 -30.61
C GLU A 360 16.99 -31.12 -31.91
N ASP A 361 18.29 -31.45 -31.84
CA ASP A 361 19.15 -31.82 -32.98
C ASP A 361 19.36 -30.74 -34.05
N ALA A 362 18.88 -29.50 -33.86
CA ALA A 362 19.34 -28.36 -34.64
C ALA A 362 20.77 -27.94 -34.24
N ARG A 363 21.55 -27.44 -35.20
CA ARG A 363 22.92 -26.94 -34.94
C ARG A 363 22.87 -25.60 -34.20
N LEU A 364 23.26 -25.60 -32.92
CA LEU A 364 23.59 -24.40 -32.16
C LEU A 364 25.04 -23.99 -32.47
N SER A 365 25.24 -22.73 -32.86
CA SER A 365 26.54 -22.10 -33.00
C SER A 365 26.58 -20.85 -32.11
N LEU A 366 27.53 -20.81 -31.18
CA LEU A 366 27.82 -19.69 -30.30
C LEU A 366 29.21 -19.14 -30.62
N SER A 367 29.34 -17.81 -30.71
CA SER A 367 30.62 -17.12 -30.87
C SER A 367 30.68 -15.93 -29.93
N CYS A 368 31.65 -15.93 -29.03
CA CYS A 368 32.04 -14.72 -28.31
C CYS A 368 32.76 -13.75 -29.27
N SER A 369 32.73 -12.45 -28.98
CA SER A 369 33.60 -11.46 -29.64
C SER A 369 33.80 -10.23 -28.74
N VAL A 370 34.92 -9.53 -28.91
CA VAL A 370 35.30 -8.33 -28.15
C VAL A 370 35.85 -7.29 -29.12
N GLN A 371 35.45 -6.03 -28.94
CA GLN A 371 35.99 -4.90 -29.70
C GLN A 371 37.19 -4.27 -28.98
N GLY A 372 38.19 -3.81 -29.74
CA GLY A 372 39.38 -3.11 -29.22
C GLY A 372 40.59 -3.99 -28.89
N ILE A 373 40.52 -5.30 -29.17
CA ILE A 373 41.64 -6.23 -28.96
C ILE A 373 42.72 -6.11 -30.05
N SER A 374 44.00 -6.19 -29.66
CA SER A 374 45.11 -6.49 -30.56
C SER A 374 45.24 -8.00 -30.78
N PRO A 375 45.49 -8.50 -32.01
CA PRO A 375 45.76 -9.93 -32.24
C PRO A 375 46.97 -10.51 -31.49
N SER A 376 47.82 -9.66 -30.90
CA SER A 376 49.06 -10.04 -30.22
C SER A 376 48.91 -10.31 -28.71
N SER A 377 47.71 -10.19 -28.13
CA SER A 377 47.46 -10.48 -26.71
C SER A 377 47.03 -11.94 -26.49
N ALA A 378 47.36 -12.49 -25.33
CA ALA A 378 46.84 -13.79 -24.90
C ALA A 378 45.41 -13.63 -24.36
N HIS A 379 44.47 -14.42 -24.91
CA HIS A 379 43.04 -14.34 -24.58
C HIS A 379 42.52 -15.69 -24.11
N ASN A 380 42.03 -15.73 -22.87
CA ASN A 380 41.34 -16.91 -22.36
C ASN A 380 39.83 -16.69 -22.50
N PHE A 381 39.22 -17.40 -23.46
CA PHE A 381 37.78 -17.43 -23.65
C PHE A 381 37.17 -18.63 -22.92
N SER A 382 36.08 -18.41 -22.18
CA SER A 382 35.24 -19.46 -21.61
C SER A 382 33.77 -19.18 -21.90
N LEU A 383 33.07 -20.14 -22.50
CA LEU A 383 31.62 -20.14 -22.63
C LEU A 383 31.00 -20.78 -21.39
N LEU A 384 30.20 -20.01 -20.67
CA LEU A 384 29.48 -20.39 -19.47
C LEU A 384 28.04 -20.79 -19.83
N LYS A 385 27.53 -21.85 -19.19
CA LYS A 385 26.12 -22.23 -19.15
C LYS A 385 25.69 -22.33 -17.69
N ASP A 386 24.67 -21.58 -17.30
CA ASP A 386 24.13 -21.55 -15.92
C ASP A 386 25.23 -21.31 -14.85
N GLY A 387 26.23 -20.50 -15.20
CA GLY A 387 27.41 -20.19 -14.36
C GLY A 387 28.58 -21.18 -14.44
N GLN A 388 28.40 -22.36 -15.04
CA GLN A 388 29.46 -23.37 -15.18
C GLN A 388 30.15 -23.30 -16.55
N ILE A 389 31.45 -23.61 -16.62
CA ILE A 389 32.21 -23.62 -17.88
C ILE A 389 31.73 -24.80 -18.76
N ARG A 390 31.12 -24.48 -19.91
CA ARG A 390 30.67 -25.45 -20.94
C ARG A 390 31.73 -25.65 -22.03
N SER A 391 32.58 -24.67 -22.28
CA SER A 391 33.73 -24.74 -23.21
C SER A 391 34.78 -23.67 -22.88
N ASN A 392 36.06 -23.95 -23.16
CA ASN A 392 37.17 -22.98 -23.07
C ASN A 392 37.63 -22.53 -24.46
N SER A 393 36.67 -22.01 -25.23
CA SER A 393 36.84 -21.59 -26.63
C SER A 393 36.01 -20.34 -26.88
N GLU A 394 36.46 -19.49 -27.80
CA GLU A 394 35.69 -18.36 -28.35
C GLU A 394 34.37 -18.86 -28.98
N LYS A 395 34.42 -20.05 -29.61
CA LYS A 395 33.32 -20.64 -30.38
C LYS A 395 32.93 -22.03 -29.87
N LEU A 396 31.63 -22.32 -29.92
CA LEU A 396 31.05 -23.63 -29.62
C LEU A 396 29.99 -23.96 -30.68
N GLU A 397 30.20 -25.05 -31.44
CA GLU A 397 29.17 -25.61 -32.32
C GLU A 397 28.77 -27.00 -31.81
N ILE A 398 27.47 -27.21 -31.58
CA ILE A 398 26.89 -28.49 -31.13
C ILE A 398 25.54 -28.74 -31.81
N TYR A 399 25.11 -30.00 -31.86
CA TYR A 399 23.70 -30.34 -32.10
C TYR A 399 22.96 -30.27 -30.76
N ALA A 400 21.97 -29.39 -30.66
CA ALA A 400 21.37 -29.01 -29.39
C ALA A 400 20.51 -30.14 -28.80
N LYS A 401 20.75 -30.50 -27.54
CA LYS A 401 19.85 -31.40 -26.78
C LYS A 401 19.01 -30.60 -25.79
N THR A 402 17.90 -31.19 -25.35
CA THR A 402 17.07 -30.59 -24.28
C THR A 402 17.87 -30.17 -23.03
N SER A 403 18.92 -30.90 -22.67
CA SER A 403 19.88 -30.60 -21.59
C SER A 403 20.76 -29.37 -21.84
N ASP A 404 20.90 -28.91 -23.08
CA ASP A 404 21.58 -27.65 -23.43
C ASP A 404 20.68 -26.42 -23.21
N SER A 405 19.41 -26.60 -22.80
CA SER A 405 18.58 -25.48 -22.33
C SER A 405 19.18 -24.84 -21.08
N GLY A 406 19.34 -23.52 -21.05
CA GLY A 406 19.94 -22.77 -19.94
C GLY A 406 20.30 -21.34 -20.35
N THR A 407 20.93 -20.60 -19.44
CA THR A 407 21.40 -19.22 -19.69
C THR A 407 22.89 -19.24 -20.00
N TYR A 408 23.26 -18.78 -21.19
CA TYR A 408 24.63 -18.71 -21.67
C TYR A 408 25.22 -17.31 -21.50
N ARG A 409 26.51 -17.27 -21.19
CA ARG A 409 27.36 -16.06 -21.24
C ARG A 409 28.71 -16.46 -21.82
N CYS A 410 29.42 -15.56 -22.50
CA CYS A 410 30.85 -15.72 -22.69
C CYS A 410 31.64 -14.85 -21.71
N MET A 411 32.76 -15.39 -21.26
CA MET A 411 33.70 -14.80 -20.33
C MET A 411 35.05 -14.68 -21.06
N VAL A 412 35.69 -13.52 -20.96
CA VAL A 412 36.98 -13.27 -21.60
C VAL A 412 37.93 -12.68 -20.57
N THR A 413 39.08 -13.33 -20.38
CA THR A 413 40.16 -12.85 -19.51
C THR A 413 41.34 -12.37 -20.34
N ILE A 414 41.76 -11.13 -20.10
CA ILE A 414 42.89 -10.45 -20.74
C ILE A 414 43.69 -9.76 -19.64
N SER A 415 45.00 -10.01 -19.55
CA SER A 415 45.89 -9.39 -18.54
C SER A 415 45.36 -9.48 -17.09
N ASN A 416 44.80 -10.63 -16.72
CA ASN A 416 44.15 -10.90 -15.42
C ASN A 416 42.89 -10.05 -15.11
N ILE A 417 42.26 -9.46 -16.13
CA ILE A 417 40.95 -8.81 -16.06
C ILE A 417 39.94 -9.63 -16.84
N THR A 418 38.86 -9.99 -16.17
CA THR A 418 37.81 -10.88 -16.67
C THR A 418 36.52 -10.10 -16.85
N LYS A 419 35.98 -10.05 -18.06
CA LYS A 419 34.64 -9.49 -18.35
C LYS A 419 33.72 -10.56 -18.90
N THR A 420 32.43 -10.43 -18.64
CA THR A 420 31.38 -11.34 -19.11
C THR A 420 30.37 -10.62 -19.99
N SER A 421 29.77 -11.36 -20.92
CA SER A 421 28.69 -10.86 -21.77
C SER A 421 27.38 -10.78 -20.99
N GLY A 422 26.41 -10.08 -21.57
CA GLY A 422 25.00 -10.22 -21.17
C GLY A 422 24.47 -11.64 -21.38
N ASP A 423 23.32 -11.90 -20.76
CA ASP A 423 22.66 -13.20 -20.68
C ASP A 423 21.97 -13.56 -22.00
N LEU A 424 22.33 -14.72 -22.57
CA LEU A 424 21.64 -15.35 -23.69
C LEU A 424 20.87 -16.58 -23.17
N PRO A 425 19.59 -16.47 -22.80
CA PRO A 425 18.76 -17.63 -22.50
C PRO A 425 18.52 -18.45 -23.77
N ILE A 426 18.62 -19.77 -23.67
CA ILE A 426 18.37 -20.73 -24.75
C ILE A 426 17.45 -21.83 -24.22
N ARG A 427 16.35 -22.12 -24.94
CA ARG A 427 15.42 -23.21 -24.62
C ARG A 427 15.25 -24.15 -25.81
N VAL A 428 15.66 -25.40 -25.63
CA VAL A 428 15.67 -26.44 -26.65
C VAL A 428 14.43 -27.32 -26.50
N TYR A 429 13.62 -27.43 -27.56
CA TYR A 429 12.39 -28.21 -27.57
C TYR A 429 12.59 -29.56 -28.23
N ALA A 430 12.31 -30.65 -27.50
CA ALA A 430 12.13 -31.96 -28.11
C ALA A 430 10.76 -32.04 -28.81
N PRO A 431 10.64 -32.74 -29.95
CA PRO A 431 9.37 -32.99 -30.62
C PRO A 431 8.38 -33.75 -29.73
N VAL A 432 7.10 -33.39 -29.80
CA VAL A 432 6.03 -34.15 -29.14
C VAL A 432 5.87 -35.54 -29.76
N SER A 433 5.67 -36.57 -28.93
CA SER A 433 5.23 -37.87 -29.46
C SER A 433 3.79 -37.79 -29.95
N LYS A 434 3.38 -38.74 -30.82
CA LYS A 434 1.96 -38.97 -31.11
C LYS A 434 1.18 -39.09 -29.78
N PRO A 435 0.09 -38.33 -29.58
CA PRO A 435 -0.67 -38.40 -28.35
C PRO A 435 -1.54 -39.67 -28.28
N LEU A 436 -1.89 -40.06 -27.06
CA LEU A 436 -2.88 -41.09 -26.74
C LEU A 436 -4.07 -40.42 -26.05
N LEU A 437 -5.28 -40.58 -26.59
CA LEU A 437 -6.54 -40.14 -26.00
C LEU A 437 -7.27 -41.36 -25.40
N SER A 438 -7.74 -41.26 -24.15
CA SER A 438 -8.55 -42.31 -23.54
C SER A 438 -9.59 -41.76 -22.55
N HIS A 439 -10.67 -42.51 -22.37
CA HIS A 439 -11.57 -42.36 -21.22
C HIS A 439 -11.41 -43.59 -20.34
N ARG A 440 -11.05 -43.44 -19.05
CA ARG A 440 -10.80 -44.57 -18.12
C ARG A 440 -9.88 -45.67 -18.70
N ASN A 441 -8.86 -45.26 -19.47
CA ASN A 441 -7.93 -46.14 -20.22
C ASN A 441 -8.58 -46.98 -21.36
N GLN A 442 -9.81 -46.67 -21.77
CA GLN A 442 -10.53 -47.33 -22.86
C GLN A 442 -10.67 -46.42 -24.09
N SER A 443 -10.86 -47.04 -25.27
CA SER A 443 -11.09 -46.35 -26.57
C SER A 443 -12.56 -46.32 -26.99
N THR A 444 -13.44 -46.99 -26.24
CA THR A 444 -14.90 -46.90 -26.34
C THR A 444 -15.44 -46.45 -24.99
N SER A 445 -16.50 -45.63 -24.99
CA SER A 445 -17.20 -45.26 -23.77
C SER A 445 -18.69 -45.12 -24.03
N MET A 446 -19.49 -45.47 -23.03
CA MET A 446 -20.86 -45.00 -22.91
C MET A 446 -20.89 -43.79 -21.98
N ALA A 447 -21.84 -42.88 -22.16
CA ALA A 447 -22.07 -41.74 -21.27
C ALA A 447 -23.57 -41.41 -21.25
N VAL A 448 -24.12 -41.14 -20.06
CA VAL A 448 -25.56 -40.82 -19.92
C VAL A 448 -25.79 -39.36 -20.29
N GLN A 449 -26.90 -39.05 -20.97
CA GLN A 449 -27.28 -37.68 -21.26
C GLN A 449 -27.49 -36.89 -19.95
N GLY A 450 -26.88 -35.70 -19.87
CA GLY A 450 -26.75 -34.90 -18.65
C GLY A 450 -25.44 -35.10 -17.88
N SER A 451 -24.59 -36.08 -18.24
CA SER A 451 -23.32 -36.33 -17.53
C SER A 451 -22.12 -35.57 -18.11
N THR A 452 -21.05 -35.47 -17.31
CA THR A 452 -19.72 -34.99 -17.75
C THR A 452 -18.72 -36.14 -17.67
N ILE A 453 -17.90 -36.31 -18.72
CA ILE A 453 -16.82 -37.31 -18.76
C ILE A 453 -15.45 -36.65 -18.94
N GLU A 454 -14.38 -37.31 -18.46
CA GLU A 454 -13.02 -36.76 -18.48
C GLU A 454 -12.09 -37.51 -19.42
N LEU A 455 -11.77 -36.90 -20.56
CA LEU A 455 -10.90 -37.48 -21.58
C LEU A 455 -9.44 -37.08 -21.33
N ARG A 456 -8.58 -38.06 -21.08
CA ARG A 456 -7.14 -37.84 -20.88
C ARG A 456 -6.42 -37.90 -22.22
N CYS A 457 -5.70 -36.84 -22.58
CA CYS A 457 -4.80 -36.83 -23.72
C CYS A 457 -3.35 -36.74 -23.24
N LYS A 458 -2.50 -37.73 -23.57
CA LYS A 458 -1.10 -37.84 -23.08
C LYS A 458 -0.09 -37.95 -24.23
N CYS A 459 1.07 -37.32 -24.09
CA CYS A 459 2.29 -37.63 -24.84
C CYS A 459 3.34 -38.28 -23.91
N ASP A 460 4.21 -39.12 -24.48
CA ASP A 460 5.35 -39.71 -23.77
C ASP A 460 6.62 -38.87 -23.96
N LYS A 461 6.80 -38.29 -25.16
CA LYS A 461 7.93 -37.40 -25.50
C LYS A 461 7.46 -35.99 -25.86
N GLY A 462 8.40 -35.05 -25.85
CA GLY A 462 8.18 -33.61 -26.04
C GLY A 462 8.63 -32.79 -24.83
N THR A 463 9.06 -31.55 -25.08
CA THR A 463 9.40 -30.56 -24.05
C THR A 463 8.22 -29.61 -23.80
N PRO A 464 7.77 -29.43 -22.54
CA PRO A 464 6.76 -28.44 -22.19
C PRO A 464 7.18 -26.97 -22.44
N PRO A 465 6.24 -26.03 -22.64
CA PRO A 465 4.79 -26.25 -22.64
C PRO A 465 4.29 -27.04 -23.87
N ILE A 466 3.30 -27.92 -23.65
CA ILE A 466 2.61 -28.67 -24.72
C ILE A 466 1.15 -28.22 -24.77
N THR A 467 0.70 -27.79 -25.94
CA THR A 467 -0.70 -27.46 -26.20
C THR A 467 -1.41 -28.66 -26.78
N TYR A 468 -2.48 -29.08 -26.10
CA TYR A 468 -3.39 -30.14 -26.49
C TYR A 468 -4.70 -29.52 -27.00
N SER A 469 -5.26 -30.05 -28.09
CA SER A 469 -6.63 -29.73 -28.51
C SER A 469 -7.49 -30.98 -28.55
N LEU A 470 -8.64 -30.98 -27.88
CA LEU A 470 -9.70 -31.98 -28.09
C LEU A 470 -10.51 -31.59 -29.33
N MET A 471 -10.80 -32.56 -30.19
CA MET A 471 -11.53 -32.37 -31.44
C MET A 471 -12.59 -33.46 -31.66
N LYS A 472 -13.65 -33.09 -32.38
CA LYS A 472 -14.65 -33.99 -32.96
C LYS A 472 -14.69 -33.73 -34.46
N GLY A 473 -14.33 -34.74 -35.26
CA GLY A 473 -14.08 -34.55 -36.69
C GLY A 473 -12.97 -33.52 -36.94
N SER A 474 -13.30 -32.43 -37.64
CA SER A 474 -12.43 -31.26 -37.87
C SER A 474 -12.52 -30.18 -36.78
N THR A 475 -13.62 -30.14 -36.00
CA THR A 475 -13.90 -29.07 -35.05
C THR A 475 -13.08 -29.24 -33.77
N VAL A 476 -12.37 -28.18 -33.35
CA VAL A 476 -11.75 -28.09 -32.01
C VAL A 476 -12.82 -27.72 -30.99
N LEU A 477 -12.91 -28.50 -29.92
CA LEU A 477 -13.88 -28.30 -28.82
C LEU A 477 -13.26 -27.58 -27.62
N SER A 478 -11.96 -27.80 -27.37
CA SER A 478 -11.23 -27.18 -26.26
C SER A 478 -9.72 -27.25 -26.51
N ASN A 479 -8.97 -26.31 -25.93
CA ASN A 479 -7.51 -26.31 -25.90
C ASN A 479 -7.03 -26.21 -24.44
N ILE A 480 -5.98 -26.95 -24.10
CA ILE A 480 -5.30 -26.89 -22.79
C ILE A 480 -3.80 -26.86 -23.05
N THR A 481 -3.08 -25.93 -22.44
CA THR A 481 -1.61 -25.83 -22.53
C THR A 481 -0.99 -26.21 -21.20
N GLU A 482 -0.34 -27.36 -21.15
CA GLU A 482 0.32 -27.89 -19.95
C GLU A 482 1.78 -27.41 -19.90
N THR A 483 2.18 -26.78 -18.79
CA THR A 483 3.54 -26.22 -18.59
C THR A 483 4.55 -27.22 -18.04
N GLU A 484 4.07 -28.32 -17.43
CA GLU A 484 4.89 -29.33 -16.76
C GLU A 484 4.44 -30.75 -17.12
N ALA A 485 3.13 -31.01 -17.00
CA ALA A 485 2.55 -32.29 -17.36
C ALA A 485 2.65 -32.56 -18.87
N LYS A 486 2.89 -33.83 -19.24
CA LYS A 486 2.77 -34.30 -20.63
C LYS A 486 1.39 -34.91 -20.90
N ALA A 487 0.36 -34.45 -20.19
CA ALA A 487 -1.02 -34.89 -20.41
C ALA A 487 -2.04 -33.85 -19.92
N ALA A 488 -3.04 -33.56 -20.74
CA ALA A 488 -4.19 -32.71 -20.42
C ALA A 488 -5.44 -33.55 -20.12
N MET A 489 -6.31 -33.02 -19.25
CA MET A 489 -7.61 -33.60 -18.89
C MET A 489 -8.76 -32.74 -19.41
N PHE A 490 -9.46 -33.22 -20.44
CA PHE A 490 -10.61 -32.51 -21.03
C PHE A 490 -11.92 -32.98 -20.41
N LYS A 491 -12.61 -32.08 -19.71
CA LYS A 491 -14.01 -32.30 -19.29
C LYS A 491 -14.94 -32.08 -20.48
N LEU A 492 -15.71 -33.10 -20.85
CA LEU A 492 -16.69 -33.07 -21.94
C LEU A 492 -18.09 -33.27 -21.35
N ASN A 493 -18.93 -32.25 -21.49
CA ASN A 493 -20.34 -32.31 -21.10
C ASN A 493 -21.15 -32.99 -22.21
N ILE A 494 -22.02 -33.92 -21.81
CA ILE A 494 -22.88 -34.72 -22.70
C ILE A 494 -24.32 -34.23 -22.52
N SER A 495 -24.69 -33.15 -23.21
CA SER A 495 -26.04 -32.56 -23.16
C SER A 495 -27.04 -33.22 -24.12
N GLU A 496 -26.56 -33.77 -25.23
CA GLU A 496 -27.37 -34.22 -26.37
C GLU A 496 -26.90 -35.56 -26.94
N GLN A 497 -27.82 -36.29 -27.58
CA GLN A 497 -27.48 -37.49 -28.35
C GLN A 497 -26.47 -37.20 -29.48
N GLN A 498 -26.46 -35.97 -30.02
CA GLN A 498 -25.47 -35.46 -30.98
C GLN A 498 -24.04 -35.37 -30.43
N ASN A 499 -23.84 -35.48 -29.11
CA ASN A 499 -22.49 -35.65 -28.56
C ASN A 499 -21.91 -37.06 -28.88
N SER A 500 -22.70 -38.03 -29.33
CA SER A 500 -22.21 -39.35 -29.78
C SER A 500 -21.21 -39.25 -30.95
N GLY A 501 -20.26 -40.18 -31.03
CA GLY A 501 -19.34 -40.37 -32.16
C GLY A 501 -17.86 -40.26 -31.80
N GLN A 502 -17.05 -39.92 -32.80
CA GLN A 502 -15.59 -40.05 -32.77
C GLN A 502 -14.86 -38.78 -32.32
N TYR A 503 -14.09 -38.90 -31.24
CA TYR A 503 -13.27 -37.85 -30.65
C TYR A 503 -11.78 -38.17 -30.81
N ARG A 504 -10.97 -37.15 -31.08
CA ARG A 504 -9.51 -37.26 -31.21
C ARG A 504 -8.83 -36.04 -30.61
N CYS A 505 -7.59 -36.21 -30.16
CA CYS A 505 -6.75 -35.15 -29.65
C CYS A 505 -5.64 -34.83 -30.67
N ARG A 506 -5.10 -33.62 -30.63
CA ARG A 506 -3.78 -33.28 -31.20
C ARG A 506 -2.91 -32.65 -30.13
N ALA A 507 -1.59 -32.81 -30.27
CA ALA A 507 -0.59 -32.17 -29.43
C ALA A 507 0.45 -31.45 -30.29
N TYR A 508 0.95 -30.32 -29.78
CA TYR A 508 2.10 -29.59 -30.34
C TYR A 508 2.79 -28.75 -29.25
N ASN A 509 4.05 -28.41 -29.45
CA ASN A 509 4.80 -27.45 -28.64
C ASN A 509 5.49 -26.43 -29.59
N LEU A 510 6.54 -25.76 -29.13
CA LEU A 510 7.31 -24.79 -29.92
C LEU A 510 8.39 -25.42 -30.82
N HIS A 511 8.36 -26.74 -31.02
CA HIS A 511 9.21 -27.45 -31.98
C HIS A 511 8.65 -27.31 -33.41
N SER A 512 9.52 -27.22 -34.43
CA SER A 512 9.08 -27.06 -35.83
C SER A 512 8.33 -28.27 -36.41
N SER A 513 8.73 -29.50 -36.04
CA SER A 513 7.98 -30.71 -36.42
C SER A 513 6.70 -30.83 -35.57
N SER A 514 5.56 -31.00 -36.25
CA SER A 514 4.26 -30.60 -35.71
C SER A 514 3.16 -31.66 -35.79
N LEU A 515 2.18 -31.50 -34.90
CA LEU A 515 0.81 -32.05 -35.01
C LEU A 515 0.69 -33.59 -35.07
N GLY A 516 1.10 -34.25 -33.99
CA GLY A 516 0.63 -35.61 -33.72
C GLY A 516 -0.87 -35.63 -33.43
N PHE A 517 -1.67 -36.33 -34.24
CA PHE A 517 -3.06 -36.70 -33.92
C PHE A 517 -3.11 -38.03 -33.16
N SER A 518 -4.03 -38.15 -32.20
CA SER A 518 -4.16 -39.36 -31.38
C SER A 518 -4.89 -40.50 -32.09
N ASN A 519 -5.02 -41.64 -31.40
CA ASN A 519 -6.14 -42.57 -31.63
C ASN A 519 -7.50 -41.86 -31.46
N THR A 520 -8.53 -42.47 -32.04
CA THR A 520 -9.92 -42.08 -31.79
C THR A 520 -10.43 -42.73 -30.49
N VAL A 521 -11.24 -41.99 -29.72
CA VAL A 521 -12.16 -42.54 -28.72
C VAL A 521 -13.58 -42.40 -29.26
N ASN A 522 -14.34 -43.49 -29.28
CA ASN A 522 -15.75 -43.47 -29.68
C ASN A 522 -16.65 -43.38 -28.44
N ILE A 523 -17.52 -42.38 -28.40
CA ILE A 523 -18.44 -42.14 -27.29
C ILE A 523 -19.88 -42.37 -27.77
N THR A 524 -20.60 -43.27 -27.09
CA THR A 524 -22.03 -43.50 -27.32
C THR A 524 -22.82 -42.81 -26.21
N VAL A 525 -23.72 -41.90 -26.56
CA VAL A 525 -24.63 -41.28 -25.59
C VAL A 525 -25.82 -42.20 -25.35
N ILE A 526 -26.22 -42.32 -24.09
CA ILE A 526 -27.41 -43.04 -23.66
C ILE A 526 -28.41 -41.99 -23.17
N SER A 527 -29.50 -41.80 -23.90
CA SER A 527 -30.67 -41.08 -23.41
C SER A 527 -31.41 -41.93 -22.36
N PRO A 528 -31.69 -41.38 -21.17
CA PRO A 528 -32.55 -42.04 -20.18
C PRO A 528 -33.96 -42.28 -20.72
N ILE A 529 -34.65 -43.27 -20.15
CA ILE A 529 -36.06 -43.56 -20.47
C ILE A 529 -36.97 -42.45 -19.95
N THR A 530 -37.88 -41.96 -20.79
CA THR A 530 -39.02 -41.14 -20.36
C THR A 530 -40.28 -41.51 -21.14
N GLU A 531 -41.44 -41.27 -20.53
CA GLU A 531 -42.78 -41.61 -21.05
C GLU A 531 -42.91 -43.12 -21.38
N VAL A 532 -43.10 -43.92 -20.33
CA VAL A 532 -43.47 -45.35 -20.42
C VAL A 532 -44.98 -45.49 -20.31
N THR A 533 -45.57 -46.31 -21.16
CA THR A 533 -47.03 -46.54 -21.22
C THR A 533 -47.33 -48.04 -21.27
N LEU A 534 -48.43 -48.45 -20.63
CA LEU A 534 -49.00 -49.78 -20.75
C LEU A 534 -50.41 -49.67 -21.32
N THR A 535 -50.68 -50.45 -22.35
CA THR A 535 -52.00 -50.59 -22.97
C THR A 535 -52.43 -52.05 -22.96
N THR A 536 -53.74 -52.29 -22.97
CA THR A 536 -54.32 -53.64 -22.95
C THR A 536 -55.13 -53.90 -24.21
N ILE A 537 -55.16 -55.15 -24.67
CA ILE A 537 -56.08 -55.60 -25.72
C ILE A 537 -56.89 -56.78 -25.14
N PRO A 538 -58.20 -56.63 -24.93
CA PRO A 538 -59.04 -55.44 -25.21
C PRO A 538 -58.79 -54.26 -24.24
N GLN A 539 -59.16 -53.05 -24.68
CA GLN A 539 -59.03 -51.80 -23.91
C GLN A 539 -60.18 -51.57 -22.90
N SER A 540 -61.09 -52.53 -22.74
CA SER A 540 -62.35 -52.41 -21.98
C SER A 540 -62.21 -52.41 -20.45
N GLY A 541 -61.01 -52.56 -19.89
CA GLY A 541 -60.77 -52.77 -18.45
C GLY A 541 -61.42 -54.05 -17.87
N THR A 542 -62.06 -54.84 -18.74
CA THR A 542 -62.81 -56.06 -18.40
C THR A 542 -62.62 -57.09 -19.51
N VAL A 543 -62.39 -58.34 -19.13
CA VAL A 543 -62.11 -59.46 -20.04
C VAL A 543 -63.08 -60.60 -19.70
N GLU A 544 -63.70 -61.23 -20.70
CA GLU A 544 -64.54 -62.41 -20.43
C GLU A 544 -63.69 -63.60 -19.97
N GLU A 545 -64.16 -64.36 -18.97
CA GLU A 545 -63.48 -65.57 -18.50
C GLU A 545 -63.09 -66.51 -19.64
N GLY A 546 -61.81 -66.88 -19.72
CA GLY A 546 -61.28 -67.76 -20.77
C GLY A 546 -60.97 -67.06 -22.11
N LYS A 547 -61.04 -65.72 -22.18
CA LYS A 547 -60.46 -64.93 -23.28
C LYS A 547 -59.01 -64.55 -23.00
N GLU A 548 -58.31 -64.17 -24.05
CA GLU A 548 -56.94 -63.66 -23.99
C GLU A 548 -56.90 -62.17 -23.63
N LEU A 549 -55.81 -61.77 -22.96
CA LEU A 549 -55.46 -60.38 -22.68
C LEU A 549 -54.00 -60.13 -23.10
N SER A 550 -53.78 -59.30 -24.11
CA SER A 550 -52.45 -58.74 -24.39
C SER A 550 -52.16 -57.54 -23.50
N LEU A 551 -50.91 -57.47 -23.04
CA LEU A 551 -50.31 -56.35 -22.32
C LEU A 551 -49.18 -55.80 -23.21
N VAL A 552 -49.38 -54.62 -23.80
CA VAL A 552 -48.39 -53.98 -24.69
C VAL A 552 -47.78 -52.78 -23.97
N CYS A 553 -46.49 -52.88 -23.65
CA CYS A 553 -45.73 -51.83 -22.98
C CYS A 553 -44.84 -51.09 -23.98
N ALA A 554 -44.90 -49.76 -24.01
CA ALA A 554 -44.15 -48.93 -24.94
C ALA A 554 -43.43 -47.77 -24.25
N VAL A 555 -42.18 -47.55 -24.63
CA VAL A 555 -41.35 -46.40 -24.27
C VAL A 555 -41.36 -45.41 -25.45
N LYS A 556 -41.59 -44.13 -25.18
CA LYS A 556 -41.55 -43.09 -26.22
C LYS A 556 -40.14 -42.56 -26.48
N ASN A 557 -39.37 -42.29 -25.42
CA ASN A 557 -38.02 -41.73 -25.52
C ASN A 557 -37.02 -42.56 -24.70
N GLY A 558 -35.83 -42.80 -25.26
CA GLY A 558 -34.72 -43.46 -24.56
C GLY A 558 -33.67 -43.97 -25.55
N SER A 559 -32.71 -44.76 -25.05
CA SER A 559 -31.76 -45.51 -25.89
C SER A 559 -31.90 -47.01 -25.65
N LEU A 560 -31.79 -47.79 -26.73
CA LEU A 560 -31.79 -49.26 -26.70
C LEU A 560 -30.42 -49.81 -26.24
N PRO A 561 -30.35 -51.03 -25.67
CA PRO A 561 -31.46 -51.93 -25.37
C PRO A 561 -32.29 -51.46 -24.17
N ILE A 562 -33.54 -51.92 -24.10
CA ILE A 562 -34.46 -51.64 -22.99
C ILE A 562 -34.89 -52.96 -22.35
N ASP A 563 -34.74 -53.05 -21.03
CA ASP A 563 -35.26 -54.13 -20.20
C ASP A 563 -36.69 -53.79 -19.78
N PHE A 564 -37.64 -54.62 -20.20
CA PHE A 564 -39.07 -54.51 -19.92
C PHE A 564 -39.49 -55.55 -18.89
N HIS A 565 -40.08 -55.12 -17.78
CA HIS A 565 -40.70 -56.01 -16.79
C HIS A 565 -42.20 -55.74 -16.73
N PHE A 566 -43.03 -56.77 -16.90
CA PHE A 566 -44.47 -56.69 -16.71
C PHE A 566 -44.83 -57.13 -15.30
N LEU A 567 -45.58 -56.29 -14.58
CA LEU A 567 -45.96 -56.51 -13.19
C LEU A 567 -47.48 -56.44 -13.01
N VAL A 568 -47.98 -57.11 -11.98
CA VAL A 568 -49.36 -56.96 -11.50
C VAL A 568 -49.38 -56.74 -9.99
N LYS A 569 -50.29 -55.87 -9.55
CA LYS A 569 -50.55 -55.58 -8.15
C LYS A 569 -51.89 -56.20 -7.74
N ARG A 570 -51.81 -57.28 -6.97
CA ARG A 570 -52.94 -58.02 -6.36
C ARG A 570 -52.77 -57.96 -4.84
N GLY A 571 -52.90 -56.75 -4.29
CA GLY A 571 -52.38 -56.40 -2.96
C GLY A 571 -50.86 -56.25 -2.98
N LYS A 572 -50.13 -57.36 -3.11
CA LYS A 572 -48.68 -57.38 -3.36
C LYS A 572 -48.38 -57.26 -4.86
N GLU A 573 -47.19 -56.76 -5.19
CA GLU A 573 -46.65 -56.73 -6.55
C GLU A 573 -45.94 -58.04 -6.89
N SER A 574 -46.17 -58.57 -8.09
CA SER A 574 -45.47 -59.71 -8.67
C SER A 574 -45.09 -59.46 -10.12
N VAL A 575 -43.99 -60.07 -10.58
CA VAL A 575 -43.56 -60.04 -11.98
C VAL A 575 -44.25 -61.16 -12.74
N LEU A 576 -44.83 -60.83 -13.90
CA LEU A 576 -45.48 -61.75 -14.82
C LEU A 576 -44.52 -62.25 -15.90
N HIS A 577 -43.76 -61.31 -16.48
CA HIS A 577 -42.90 -61.53 -17.63
C HIS A 577 -41.76 -60.51 -17.62
N SER A 578 -40.66 -60.82 -18.31
CA SER A 578 -39.57 -59.87 -18.54
C SER A 578 -38.88 -60.14 -19.88
N SER A 579 -38.57 -59.08 -20.63
CA SER A 579 -37.90 -59.09 -21.93
C SER A 579 -36.73 -58.09 -21.94
N MET A 580 -35.75 -58.32 -22.81
CA MET A 580 -34.69 -57.36 -23.16
C MET A 580 -34.76 -57.08 -24.66
N ASP A 581 -35.37 -55.98 -25.04
CA ASP A 581 -35.60 -55.62 -26.44
C ASP A 581 -34.51 -54.69 -26.96
N LYS A 582 -33.85 -55.10 -28.05
CA LYS A 582 -32.60 -54.49 -28.56
C LYS A 582 -32.78 -53.63 -29.80
N SER A 583 -33.96 -53.68 -30.42
CA SER A 583 -34.28 -53.06 -31.71
C SER A 583 -35.62 -52.32 -31.73
N VAL A 584 -36.47 -52.50 -30.71
CA VAL A 584 -37.85 -51.99 -30.66
C VAL A 584 -38.10 -51.33 -29.32
N PHE A 585 -38.81 -50.21 -29.32
CA PHE A 585 -39.15 -49.44 -28.11
C PHE A 585 -40.45 -49.91 -27.43
N HIS A 586 -40.91 -51.12 -27.72
CA HIS A 586 -42.06 -51.75 -27.08
C HIS A 586 -41.85 -53.25 -26.93
N SER A 587 -42.61 -53.85 -26.03
CA SER A 587 -42.67 -55.29 -25.78
C SER A 587 -44.12 -55.71 -25.53
N GLU A 588 -44.48 -56.97 -25.78
CA GLU A 588 -45.81 -57.52 -25.54
C GLU A 588 -45.73 -58.81 -24.71
N THR A 589 -46.68 -59.01 -23.80
CA THR A 589 -46.92 -60.31 -23.17
C THR A 589 -48.42 -60.63 -23.09
N GLN A 590 -48.77 -61.92 -23.04
CA GLN A 590 -50.14 -62.39 -23.26
C GLN A 590 -50.61 -63.35 -22.15
N ILE A 591 -51.79 -63.08 -21.58
CA ILE A 591 -52.49 -63.96 -20.65
C ILE A 591 -53.59 -64.69 -21.43
N LYS A 592 -53.28 -65.90 -21.90
CA LYS A 592 -54.08 -66.65 -22.90
C LYS A 592 -55.51 -67.03 -22.47
N SER A 593 -55.78 -67.05 -21.16
CA SER A 593 -57.06 -67.45 -20.59
C SER A 593 -57.26 -66.72 -19.25
N PHE A 594 -57.76 -65.50 -19.31
CA PHE A 594 -57.99 -64.64 -18.15
C PHE A 594 -59.05 -65.23 -17.19
N SER A 595 -58.80 -65.14 -15.89
CA SER A 595 -59.68 -65.66 -14.84
C SER A 595 -59.88 -64.65 -13.70
N ALA A 596 -60.82 -64.91 -12.77
CA ALA A 596 -60.99 -64.07 -11.59
C ALA A 596 -59.78 -64.09 -10.62
N ASN A 597 -58.86 -65.05 -10.78
CA ASN A 597 -57.56 -65.04 -10.06
C ASN A 597 -56.56 -64.08 -10.71
N ASP A 598 -56.85 -63.60 -11.93
CA ASP A 598 -56.00 -62.69 -12.66
C ASP A 598 -56.29 -61.21 -12.41
N ASP A 599 -57.51 -60.90 -11.95
CA ASP A 599 -57.94 -59.57 -11.47
C ASP A 599 -56.82 -58.81 -10.75
N GLY A 600 -56.53 -57.59 -11.21
CA GLY A 600 -55.41 -56.84 -10.68
C GLY A 600 -55.15 -55.51 -11.36
N SER A 601 -54.12 -54.82 -10.87
CA SER A 601 -53.62 -53.56 -11.44
C SER A 601 -52.30 -53.85 -12.15
N TYR A 602 -52.33 -53.88 -13.47
CA TYR A 602 -51.18 -54.19 -14.32
C TYR A 602 -50.36 -52.93 -14.59
N PHE A 603 -49.04 -53.05 -14.58
CA PHE A 603 -48.12 -51.98 -14.98
C PHE A 603 -46.83 -52.56 -15.54
N CYS A 604 -46.03 -51.73 -16.20
CA CYS A 604 -44.77 -52.11 -16.81
C CYS A 604 -43.65 -51.21 -16.29
N ARG A 605 -42.50 -51.81 -15.96
CA ARG A 605 -41.27 -51.12 -15.57
C ARG A 605 -40.25 -51.26 -16.68
N ALA A 606 -39.82 -50.15 -17.26
CA ALA A 606 -38.79 -50.12 -18.29
C ALA A 606 -37.49 -49.53 -17.73
N THR A 607 -36.35 -50.13 -18.11
CA THR A 607 -35.01 -49.71 -17.68
C THR A 607 -34.02 -49.78 -18.85
N ASN A 608 -32.94 -48.99 -18.84
CA ASN A 608 -31.86 -49.11 -19.83
C ASN A 608 -30.48 -48.79 -19.21
N GLY A 609 -29.45 -48.75 -20.05
CA GLY A 609 -28.06 -48.43 -19.67
C GLY A 609 -27.82 -47.03 -19.05
N ALA A 610 -28.85 -46.20 -18.87
CA ALA A 610 -28.78 -45.02 -18.01
C ALA A 610 -28.94 -45.36 -16.51
N HIS A 611 -29.29 -46.62 -16.19
CA HIS A 611 -29.60 -47.13 -14.85
C HIS A 611 -30.78 -46.41 -14.15
N GLN A 612 -31.65 -45.75 -14.93
CA GLN A 612 -32.92 -45.21 -14.48
C GLN A 612 -34.05 -46.22 -14.77
N THR A 613 -34.93 -46.42 -13.80
CA THR A 613 -36.14 -47.25 -13.93
C THR A 613 -37.37 -46.35 -13.99
N VAL A 614 -38.28 -46.58 -14.94
CA VAL A 614 -39.53 -45.82 -15.07
C VAL A 614 -40.71 -46.77 -15.21
N ASP A 615 -41.76 -46.51 -14.43
CA ASP A 615 -42.99 -47.29 -14.41
C ASP A 615 -44.07 -46.62 -15.29
N SER A 616 -44.91 -47.44 -15.91
CA SER A 616 -46.05 -47.01 -16.72
C SER A 616 -47.23 -46.51 -15.88
N ASN A 617 -48.25 -45.99 -16.57
CA ASN A 617 -49.61 -45.99 -16.03
C ASN A 617 -50.02 -47.40 -15.55
N LEU A 618 -50.81 -47.45 -14.48
CA LEU A 618 -51.52 -48.67 -14.06
C LEU A 618 -52.78 -48.86 -14.91
N VAL A 619 -53.06 -50.10 -15.30
CA VAL A 619 -54.32 -50.50 -15.94
C VAL A 619 -55.00 -51.54 -15.06
N HIS A 620 -56.18 -51.22 -14.53
CA HIS A 620 -57.00 -52.16 -13.78
C HIS A 620 -57.77 -53.06 -14.75
N VAL A 621 -57.67 -54.38 -14.58
CA VAL A 621 -58.40 -55.36 -15.39
C VAL A 621 -59.12 -56.35 -14.50
N LYS A 622 -60.38 -56.66 -14.83
CA LYS A 622 -61.23 -57.62 -14.12
C LYS A 622 -61.89 -58.65 -15.04
N ALA A 623 -62.09 -59.86 -14.53
CA ALA A 623 -62.86 -60.89 -15.19
C ALA A 623 -64.36 -60.58 -15.15
N VAL A 624 -65.05 -60.81 -16.27
CA VAL A 624 -66.52 -60.82 -16.34
C VAL A 624 -67.03 -62.18 -16.78
N LEU A 625 -68.14 -62.63 -16.19
CA LEU A 625 -68.67 -63.98 -16.45
C LEU A 625 -68.90 -64.19 -17.95
N ALA A 626 -68.39 -65.31 -18.47
CA ALA A 626 -68.53 -65.66 -19.88
C ALA A 626 -70.01 -65.68 -20.32
N THR A 627 -70.27 -65.21 -21.53
CA THR A 627 -71.63 -65.08 -22.11
C THR A 627 -72.45 -66.36 -22.08
N TRP A 628 -71.83 -67.53 -22.25
CA TRP A 628 -72.52 -68.82 -22.13
C TRP A 628 -72.96 -69.16 -20.69
N LYS A 629 -72.21 -68.76 -19.66
CA LYS A 629 -72.61 -68.91 -18.25
C LYS A 629 -73.83 -68.03 -17.93
N LYS A 630 -73.86 -66.80 -18.45
CA LYS A 630 -75.02 -65.90 -18.36
C LYS A 630 -76.24 -66.50 -19.07
N GLY A 631 -76.03 -67.11 -20.25
CA GLY A 631 -77.07 -67.85 -20.97
C GLY A 631 -77.63 -69.03 -20.17
N LEU A 632 -76.78 -69.83 -19.52
CA LEU A 632 -77.20 -70.95 -18.66
C LEU A 632 -78.04 -70.50 -17.46
N ILE A 633 -77.73 -69.37 -16.83
CA ILE A 633 -78.55 -68.82 -15.74
C ILE A 633 -79.95 -68.47 -16.26
N ILE A 634 -80.04 -67.81 -17.42
CA ILE A 634 -81.32 -67.43 -18.04
C ILE A 634 -82.13 -68.68 -18.44
N THR A 635 -81.51 -69.68 -19.07
CA THR A 635 -82.24 -70.90 -19.47
C THR A 635 -82.65 -71.75 -18.27
N PHE A 636 -81.86 -71.80 -17.20
CA PHE A 636 -82.24 -72.51 -15.96
C PHE A 636 -83.44 -71.84 -15.26
N VAL A 637 -83.46 -70.51 -15.19
CA VAL A 637 -84.62 -69.74 -14.68
C VAL A 637 -85.88 -70.00 -15.54
N VAL A 638 -85.76 -69.98 -16.87
CA VAL A 638 -86.87 -70.29 -17.78
C VAL A 638 -87.34 -71.74 -17.63
N PHE A 639 -86.42 -72.70 -17.45
CA PHE A 639 -86.76 -74.11 -17.26
C PHE A 639 -87.49 -74.37 -15.93
N ILE A 640 -87.12 -73.68 -14.85
CA ILE A 640 -87.84 -73.71 -13.57
C ILE A 640 -89.29 -73.21 -13.75
N LEU A 641 -89.49 -72.10 -14.48
CA LEU A 641 -90.83 -71.58 -14.77
C LEU A 641 -91.69 -72.58 -15.58
N ILE A 642 -91.10 -73.22 -16.60
CA ILE A 642 -91.80 -74.24 -17.41
C ILE A 642 -92.14 -75.48 -16.56
N ALA A 643 -91.21 -75.95 -15.71
CA ALA A 643 -91.44 -77.10 -14.84
C ALA A 643 -92.57 -76.85 -13.82
N ALA A 644 -92.67 -75.63 -13.26
CA ALA A 644 -93.78 -75.26 -12.38
C ALA A 644 -95.13 -75.36 -13.10
N VAL A 645 -95.24 -74.83 -14.32
CA VAL A 645 -96.46 -74.91 -15.14
C VAL A 645 -96.83 -76.36 -15.48
N ALA A 646 -95.84 -77.21 -15.80
CA ALA A 646 -96.05 -78.62 -16.09
C ALA A 646 -96.57 -79.41 -14.87
N ILE A 647 -96.03 -79.15 -13.68
CA ILE A 647 -96.48 -79.79 -12.44
C ILE A 647 -97.93 -79.40 -12.12
N CYS A 648 -98.29 -78.11 -12.27
CA CYS A 648 -99.66 -77.65 -12.09
C CYS A 648 -100.64 -78.33 -13.06
N SER A 649 -100.26 -78.55 -14.32
CA SER A 649 -101.13 -79.20 -15.31
C SER A 649 -101.30 -80.70 -15.05
N TYR A 650 -100.27 -81.41 -14.57
CA TYR A 650 -100.36 -82.83 -14.23
C TYR A 650 -101.43 -83.10 -13.16
N PHE A 651 -101.35 -82.40 -12.02
CA PHE A 651 -102.30 -82.56 -10.90
C PHE A 651 -103.75 -82.19 -11.25
N TYR A 652 -103.96 -81.35 -12.27
CA TYR A 652 -105.29 -81.03 -12.80
C TYR A 652 -105.92 -82.24 -13.54
N THR A 653 -105.12 -83.10 -14.16
CA THR A 653 -105.62 -84.24 -14.96
C THR A 653 -105.88 -85.51 -14.15
N GLU A 654 -105.05 -85.79 -13.13
CA GLU A 654 -105.15 -86.99 -12.25
C GLU A 654 -106.55 -87.11 -11.59
N ARG A 655 -107.15 -85.98 -11.19
CA ARG A 655 -108.45 -85.94 -10.49
C ARG A 655 -109.66 -86.36 -11.33
N LYS A 656 -109.51 -86.64 -12.64
CA LYS A 656 -110.64 -86.80 -13.58
C LYS A 656 -110.88 -88.23 -14.09
N LYS A 657 -110.23 -89.26 -13.53
CA LYS A 657 -110.24 -90.64 -14.10
C LYS A 657 -110.63 -91.82 -13.18
N LYS A 658 -111.21 -91.59 -11.99
CA LYS A 658 -111.66 -92.69 -11.09
C LYS A 658 -113.20 -92.80 -11.00
N GLY A 659 -113.75 -93.95 -11.39
CA GLY A 659 -115.15 -94.35 -11.17
C GLY A 659 -115.55 -95.64 -11.90
N ARG A 660 -116.16 -96.61 -11.18
CA ARG A 660 -116.57 -97.98 -11.57
C ARG A 660 -115.42 -98.94 -12.00
N GLU A 661 -114.97 -99.99 -11.27
CA GLU A 661 -115.51 -100.93 -10.24
C GLU A 661 -116.21 -102.20 -10.81
N THR A 662 -116.07 -103.45 -10.29
CA THR A 662 -115.25 -104.05 -9.18
C THR A 662 -115.25 -105.60 -9.22
N ALA A 663 -114.36 -106.25 -8.43
CA ALA A 663 -114.50 -107.61 -7.80
C ALA A 663 -114.41 -108.89 -8.69
N LEU A 664 -113.97 -110.09 -8.24
CA LEU A 664 -113.31 -110.56 -6.98
C LEU A 664 -112.50 -111.88 -7.26
N ASP A 665 -111.45 -112.18 -6.45
CA ASP A 665 -110.94 -113.50 -5.98
C ASP A 665 -110.63 -114.70 -6.94
N MET A 666 -109.67 -115.63 -6.70
CA MET A 666 -108.66 -115.85 -5.62
C MET A 666 -107.55 -116.85 -6.09
N ASN A 667 -106.32 -116.78 -5.52
CA ASN A 667 -105.48 -117.88 -4.94
C ASN A 667 -103.97 -117.99 -5.30
N ARG A 668 -103.18 -118.41 -4.29
CA ARG A 668 -101.78 -118.98 -4.22
C ARG A 668 -100.52 -118.18 -4.65
N THR A 669 -99.75 -117.74 -3.63
CA THR A 669 -98.35 -118.14 -3.26
C THR A 669 -97.28 -118.36 -4.36
N THR A 670 -95.99 -117.98 -4.31
CA THR A 670 -94.98 -117.42 -3.34
C THR A 670 -93.61 -117.33 -4.11
N ASN A 671 -92.43 -116.76 -3.75
CA ASN A 671 -91.80 -116.05 -2.59
C ASN A 671 -90.42 -115.43 -3.02
N GLU A 672 -89.69 -114.51 -2.34
CA GLU A 672 -90.04 -113.55 -1.25
C GLU A 672 -89.11 -112.31 -1.04
N LYS A 673 -87.80 -112.48 -0.67
CA LYS A 673 -86.91 -111.48 0.02
C LYS A 673 -85.41 -111.79 -0.26
N SER A 674 -84.42 -110.90 -0.10
CA SER A 674 -84.18 -109.79 0.88
C SER A 674 -83.89 -108.42 0.21
N SER A 675 -84.16 -107.23 0.78
CA SER A 675 -84.04 -106.66 2.16
C SER A 675 -82.63 -106.15 2.48
N SER A 676 -82.39 -104.91 2.97
CA SER A 676 -83.25 -103.71 3.11
C SER A 676 -82.42 -102.46 3.49
N LYS A 677 -82.89 -101.26 3.13
CA LYS A 677 -82.46 -99.93 3.67
C LYS A 677 -83.53 -99.37 4.64
N GLU A 678 -83.33 -98.12 5.10
CA GLU A 678 -84.20 -97.25 5.94
C GLU A 678 -84.03 -97.39 7.47
N LYS A 679 -84.41 -96.43 8.34
CA LYS A 679 -85.16 -95.14 8.23
C LYS A 679 -84.25 -93.92 8.58
N SER A 680 -84.57 -92.63 8.41
CA SER A 680 -85.79 -91.79 8.65
C SER A 680 -86.11 -91.61 10.15
N ALA A 681 -86.77 -90.55 10.64
CA ALA A 681 -87.54 -89.47 10.00
C ALA A 681 -87.68 -88.18 10.87
N ALA A 682 -88.22 -87.11 10.26
CA ALA A 682 -88.92 -85.96 10.91
C ALA A 682 -88.03 -84.99 11.74
N ILE A 683 -88.46 -83.79 12.21
CA ILE A 683 -89.81 -83.16 12.34
C ILE A 683 -89.75 -81.66 11.98
N GLY A 684 -90.85 -81.13 11.39
CA GLY A 684 -91.35 -79.77 11.70
C GLY A 684 -90.82 -78.56 10.92
N LEU A 685 -91.72 -77.60 10.66
CA LEU A 685 -91.40 -76.26 10.12
C LEU A 685 -92.51 -75.27 10.51
N ARG A 686 -92.13 -74.06 10.93
CA ARG A 686 -92.96 -72.84 10.90
C ARG A 686 -92.04 -71.60 10.77
N SER A 687 -92.63 -70.45 10.53
CA SER A 687 -92.06 -69.12 10.22
C SER A 687 -91.26 -68.50 11.41
N GLU A 688 -90.57 -67.35 11.31
CA GLU A 688 -90.87 -66.12 10.54
C GLU A 688 -89.64 -65.20 10.26
N GLU A 689 -89.95 -63.98 9.81
CA GLU A 689 -89.18 -62.77 9.40
C GLU A 689 -88.31 -62.12 10.54
N GLU A 690 -87.54 -60.99 10.43
CA GLU A 690 -87.01 -60.13 9.35
C GLU A 690 -85.81 -59.24 9.82
N SER A 691 -84.98 -58.80 8.86
CA SER A 691 -84.35 -57.45 8.70
C SER A 691 -83.28 -56.83 9.66
N CYS A 692 -82.21 -56.32 9.01
CA CYS A 692 -81.47 -55.04 9.13
C CYS A 692 -81.24 -54.26 10.46
N LEU A 693 -79.98 -53.77 10.65
CA LEU A 693 -79.54 -52.35 10.78
C LEU A 693 -78.03 -52.26 11.19
N VAL A 694 -77.14 -51.69 10.36
CA VAL A 694 -76.44 -50.37 10.50
C VAL A 694 -75.11 -50.40 11.32
N PRO A 695 -74.07 -49.58 10.99
CA PRO A 695 -72.65 -49.94 11.27
C PRO A 695 -71.95 -49.14 12.40
N GLY A 696 -70.74 -49.60 12.78
CA GLY A 696 -69.85 -48.99 13.79
C GLY A 696 -68.35 -49.01 13.39
N ASN A 697 -67.48 -48.46 14.24
CA ASN A 697 -66.14 -47.98 13.86
C ASN A 697 -65.03 -48.44 14.84
N VAL A 698 -63.79 -48.58 14.33
CA VAL A 698 -62.49 -48.27 15.04
C VAL A 698 -61.95 -49.19 16.18
N VAL A 699 -60.68 -49.65 16.02
CA VAL A 699 -59.66 -50.05 17.06
C VAL A 699 -59.89 -51.39 17.84
N GLN A 700 -58.88 -52.14 18.32
CA GLN A 700 -57.39 -51.96 18.35
C GLN A 700 -56.67 -52.98 17.40
N SER A 701 -55.74 -53.92 17.67
CA SER A 701 -54.85 -54.42 18.78
C SER A 701 -53.83 -55.45 18.16
N GLU A 702 -52.90 -56.14 18.84
CA GLU A 702 -51.69 -55.76 19.64
C GLU A 702 -50.79 -57.02 19.91
N ASP A 703 -49.64 -56.87 20.60
CA ASP A 703 -48.74 -57.92 21.18
C ASP A 703 -48.01 -58.94 20.25
N GLU A 704 -46.77 -59.44 20.51
CA GLU A 704 -45.62 -59.01 21.35
C GLU A 704 -44.33 -59.80 20.94
N ASN A 705 -43.20 -59.56 21.64
CA ASN A 705 -42.02 -60.44 21.85
C ASN A 705 -40.81 -60.53 20.85
N HIS A 706 -39.76 -59.76 21.17
CA HIS A 706 -38.44 -60.22 21.68
C HIS A 706 -37.48 -61.10 20.81
N VAL A 707 -36.26 -60.59 20.52
CA VAL A 707 -34.95 -61.02 21.10
C VAL A 707 -33.74 -60.35 20.40
N ASP A 708 -33.05 -59.51 21.17
CA ASP A 708 -31.60 -59.20 21.25
C ASP A 708 -30.58 -59.91 20.29
N LYS A 709 -29.77 -59.13 19.52
CA LYS A 709 -28.36 -58.81 19.88
C LYS A 709 -27.61 -57.82 18.96
N SER A 710 -26.78 -57.00 19.60
CA SER A 710 -25.76 -56.07 19.04
C SER A 710 -24.34 -56.73 19.14
N PRO A 711 -23.16 -56.11 18.85
CA PRO A 711 -22.81 -54.68 19.00
C PRO A 711 -21.92 -53.99 17.94
N GLU A 712 -21.96 -52.65 18.00
CA GLU A 712 -20.86 -51.65 17.88
C GLU A 712 -19.97 -51.54 16.59
N GLY A 713 -19.59 -50.31 16.17
CA GLY A 713 -19.98 -49.02 16.74
C GLY A 713 -19.29 -47.76 16.17
N ASN A 714 -19.51 -46.65 16.89
CA ASN A 714 -18.92 -45.30 16.81
C ASN A 714 -19.10 -44.45 15.53
N LEU A 715 -20.06 -43.52 15.64
CA LEU A 715 -20.01 -42.20 14.98
C LEU A 715 -18.88 -41.33 15.58
N GLY A 716 -18.44 -40.34 14.81
CA GLY A 716 -17.71 -39.17 15.32
C GLY A 716 -18.22 -37.90 14.65
N ASN A 717 -18.90 -37.02 15.41
CA ASN A 717 -19.32 -35.70 14.93
C ASN A 717 -18.19 -34.67 15.09
N ASN A 718 -18.08 -33.71 14.16
CA ASN A 718 -18.26 -32.28 14.48
C ASN A 718 -18.10 -31.35 13.26
N PHE A 719 -18.65 -30.14 13.42
CA PHE A 719 -18.43 -28.96 12.58
C PHE A 719 -17.35 -28.06 13.27
N ILE A 720 -17.01 -26.81 12.90
CA ILE A 720 -17.61 -25.78 12.05
C ILE A 720 -16.46 -24.89 11.46
N ILE A 721 -16.79 -23.94 10.58
CA ILE A 721 -16.09 -22.67 10.23
C ILE A 721 -15.29 -22.65 8.90
N CYS A 722 -15.65 -21.64 8.09
CA CYS A 722 -14.80 -21.03 7.06
C CYS A 722 -14.42 -19.59 7.50
N PRO A 723 -13.22 -19.09 7.19
CA PRO A 723 -12.93 -17.67 7.20
C PRO A 723 -12.83 -17.07 5.78
N ILE A 724 -13.55 -15.97 5.56
CA ILE A 724 -13.27 -14.99 4.49
C ILE A 724 -12.69 -13.75 5.19
N SER A 725 -11.59 -13.19 4.68
CA SER A 725 -11.11 -11.83 4.98
C SER A 725 -10.08 -11.39 3.94
N ALA A 726 -9.88 -10.07 3.79
CA ALA A 726 -9.07 -9.52 2.69
C ALA A 726 -8.47 -8.13 3.02
N VAL A 727 -7.48 -7.74 2.21
CA VAL A 727 -6.94 -6.37 2.00
C VAL A 727 -6.01 -5.79 3.08
N SER A 728 -4.98 -5.07 2.60
CA SER A 728 -3.94 -4.28 3.30
C SER A 728 -3.00 -5.06 4.23
N HIS A 729 -1.69 -4.82 4.18
CA HIS A 729 -1.03 -3.53 3.92
C HIS A 729 0.03 -3.52 2.81
#